data_AF-A0A9Q0IG54-F1
#
_entry.id   AF-A0A9Q0IG54-F1
#
_cell.length_a   1.000
_cell.length_b   1.000
_cell.length_c   1.000
_cell.angle_alpha   90.00
_cell.angle_beta   90.00
_cell.angle_gamma   90.00
#
_symmetry.space_group_name_H-M   'P 1'
#
loop_
_entity.id
_entity.type
_entity.pdbx_description
1 polymer ?
#
loop_
_entity_poly.entity_id
_entity_poly.type
_entity_poly.pdbx_seq_one_letter_code
_entity_poly.pdbx_strand_id
1 'polypeptide(L)'
;MALSKVIFDKLCENQGCLELRRIKETLRRQITFDNAALLRIVSEGGAGGAGGGGRFAVPLGKEVQPDTLVVAKTHLRVCQEAPGQCRRCDKLHLCRYLICGNCRFGNKCKNHHDPTSRYNSDLLTEAGIQHLAEKPLFQLLLQNDDYLLPEICLHYNRGNGDHGACRYPTTCISLHLCQHFLQGDCKFGKKCKRAHAFDEQSMKILKGRGLSDDNMETLGQIYHCKFILRQQPPGPDKLGARSEVTDSLPIKSLQIKTTSPASPPPSEADQNEICLYFLRQHCSFKEKCARMHYQLPYRWQVQTAGSLSWIDLPNKEDIEKAYCDPKNTVKHLGTTVRRLSTVSSVSKPDYFILTTDWLWYWKEDDGTWVEFGQKKKGDGESSVNSESLERAFLSETETECFSAGCHEYILNFKEMFQQNVKFGTQRDIRRRPRFVSAQEVQDKLRGVSKPGAASSPLAHPVPTNWDKTALPHFGYKRVPLASSSVEYQEVQGWFKRTMQSSVINSIERVQNPSLWQVFQWQKSQLKEKNGGAAVSERHLFHGTEDTLLDPICEQNFDWRMCGVHGTAYGKGSYFARDASYSNKYARARRGPRGPRTVMFVAHVLVGEFTTGSSSYARPPSQSTGRGLYDSCVDNIMDPSIFVVFEKHQIYPEYIIDYS
;
A
#
# COMPACT_ATOMS: atom_id res chain seq x y z
N MET A 1 8.41 20.10 -42.93
CA MET A 1 7.87 19.08 -41.99
C MET A 1 8.63 19.22 -40.69
N ALA A 2 7.96 19.33 -39.53
CA ALA A 2 8.67 19.48 -38.26
C ALA A 2 9.57 18.25 -38.01
N LEU A 3 10.84 18.47 -37.67
CA LEU A 3 11.83 17.40 -37.43
C LEU A 3 11.32 16.35 -36.43
N SER A 4 10.56 16.78 -35.41
CA SER A 4 9.88 15.89 -34.45
C SER A 4 8.84 14.97 -35.09
N LYS A 5 8.11 15.39 -36.13
CA LYS A 5 7.15 14.51 -36.81
C LYS A 5 7.88 13.41 -37.57
N VAL A 6 8.93 13.76 -38.32
CA VAL A 6 9.74 12.79 -39.10
C VAL A 6 10.36 11.74 -38.18
N ILE A 7 10.92 12.16 -37.04
CA ILE A 7 11.48 11.23 -36.04
C ILE A 7 10.39 10.29 -35.53
N PHE A 8 9.25 10.84 -35.11
CA PHE A 8 8.14 10.05 -34.56
C PHE A 8 7.62 8.99 -35.54
N ASP A 9 7.41 9.38 -36.80
CA ASP A 9 6.98 8.46 -37.85
C ASP A 9 8.01 7.35 -38.05
N LYS A 10 9.30 7.70 -38.05
CA LYS A 10 10.37 6.72 -38.18
C LYS A 10 10.44 5.75 -37.00
N LEU A 11 10.19 6.20 -35.78
CA LEU A 11 10.10 5.33 -34.61
C LEU A 11 8.92 4.36 -34.76
N CYS A 12 7.73 4.85 -35.12
CA CYS A 12 6.54 4.03 -35.33
C CYS A 12 6.74 2.96 -36.42
N GLU A 13 7.42 3.29 -37.52
CA GLU A 13 7.80 2.34 -38.57
C GLU A 13 8.81 1.28 -38.09
N ASN A 14 9.61 1.58 -37.07
CA ASN A 14 10.64 0.71 -36.52
C ASN A 14 10.22 0.12 -35.17
N GLN A 15 9.03 -0.47 -35.12
CA GLN A 15 8.51 -1.14 -33.92
C GLN A 15 8.40 -0.21 -32.69
N GLY A 16 8.19 1.09 -32.90
CA GLY A 16 7.99 2.08 -31.86
C GLY A 16 9.27 2.61 -31.19
N CYS A 17 10.47 2.22 -31.65
CA CYS A 17 11.73 2.71 -31.12
C CYS A 17 12.91 2.59 -32.10
N LEU A 18 13.95 3.41 -31.93
CA LEU A 18 15.17 3.31 -32.73
C LEU A 18 16.36 3.92 -31.98
N GLU A 19 17.56 3.37 -32.17
CA GLU A 19 18.80 3.97 -31.65
C GLU A 19 19.06 5.32 -32.29
N LEU A 20 19.56 6.28 -31.50
CA LEU A 20 19.82 7.64 -31.96
C LEU A 20 20.75 7.70 -33.18
N ARG A 21 21.77 6.83 -33.25
CA ARG A 21 22.67 6.73 -34.40
C ARG A 21 21.91 6.34 -35.68
N ARG A 22 21.01 5.37 -35.59
CA ARG A 22 20.19 4.93 -36.73
C ARG A 22 19.16 5.98 -37.15
N ILE A 23 18.62 6.74 -36.18
CA ILE A 23 17.81 7.94 -36.46
C ILE A 23 18.65 8.94 -37.27
N LYS A 24 19.87 9.28 -36.81
CA LYS A 24 20.78 10.20 -37.51
C LYS A 24 21.10 9.73 -38.93
N GLU A 25 21.46 8.46 -39.11
CA GLU A 25 21.77 7.86 -40.42
C GLU A 25 20.58 7.93 -41.37
N THR A 26 19.37 7.69 -40.87
CA THR A 26 18.14 7.73 -41.67
C THR A 26 17.77 9.16 -42.06
N LEU A 27 17.81 10.10 -41.10
CA LEU A 27 17.45 11.48 -41.33
C LEU A 27 18.41 12.17 -42.31
N ARG A 28 19.71 11.87 -42.25
CA ARG A 28 20.73 12.46 -43.15
C ARG A 28 20.48 12.15 -44.62
N ARG A 29 19.74 11.08 -44.92
CA ARG A 29 19.34 10.71 -46.30
C ARG A 29 18.12 11.47 -46.80
N GLN A 30 17.39 12.17 -45.92
CA GLN A 30 16.09 12.77 -46.23
C GLN A 30 16.06 14.29 -46.01
N ILE A 31 16.75 14.79 -44.98
CA ILE A 31 16.70 16.19 -44.57
C ILE A 31 18.04 16.65 -43.98
N THR A 32 18.33 17.94 -44.10
CA THR A 32 19.42 18.60 -43.38
C THR A 32 18.95 18.97 -41.97
N PHE A 33 19.77 18.71 -40.96
CA PHE A 33 19.44 19.04 -39.57
C PHE A 33 20.72 19.28 -38.75
N ASP A 34 20.60 20.10 -37.71
CA ASP A 34 21.65 20.30 -36.72
C ASP A 34 21.64 19.17 -35.66
N ASN A 35 22.82 18.65 -35.33
CA ASN A 35 22.96 17.57 -34.35
C ASN A 35 22.57 18.03 -32.94
N ALA A 36 22.83 19.29 -32.57
CA ALA A 36 22.45 19.81 -31.26
C ALA A 36 20.92 20.01 -31.17
N ALA A 37 20.29 20.48 -32.25
CA ALA A 37 18.82 20.53 -32.35
C ALA A 37 18.16 19.16 -32.24
N LEU A 38 18.72 18.12 -32.88
CA LEU A 38 18.22 16.74 -32.77
C LEU A 38 18.33 16.22 -31.32
N LEU A 39 19.48 16.40 -30.68
CA LEU A 39 19.69 15.98 -29.29
C LEU A 39 18.72 16.68 -28.36
N ARG A 40 18.52 17.99 -28.52
CA ARG A 40 17.57 18.77 -27.74
C ARG A 40 16.13 18.26 -27.89
N ILE A 41 15.67 18.03 -29.12
CA ILE A 41 14.33 17.51 -29.40
C ILE A 41 14.11 16.14 -28.75
N VAL A 42 15.10 15.25 -28.80
CA VAL A 42 15.01 13.91 -28.21
C VAL A 42 15.04 13.99 -26.68
N SER A 43 15.91 14.81 -26.10
CA SER A 43 16.05 14.98 -24.64
C SER A 43 14.86 15.68 -23.99
N GLU A 44 14.27 16.68 -24.67
CA GLU A 44 13.09 17.41 -24.20
C GLU A 44 11.77 16.68 -24.52
N GLY A 45 11.85 15.46 -25.08
CA GLY A 45 10.68 14.66 -25.41
C GLY A 45 9.89 15.13 -26.64
N GLY A 46 10.34 16.18 -27.34
CA GLY A 46 9.71 16.76 -28.52
C GLY A 46 8.43 17.53 -28.21
N ALA A 47 8.25 18.73 -28.78
CA ALA A 47 7.02 19.50 -28.63
C ALA A 47 5.82 18.70 -29.16
N GLY A 48 4.88 18.38 -28.27
CA GLY A 48 3.65 17.68 -28.59
C GLY A 48 2.76 18.51 -29.53
N GLY A 49 1.86 17.84 -30.26
CA GLY A 49 0.66 18.51 -30.77
C GLY A 49 -0.20 19.05 -29.60
N ALA A 50 -1.38 19.60 -29.89
CA ALA A 50 -2.22 20.44 -29.01
C ALA A 50 -2.71 19.83 -27.65
N GLY A 51 -2.01 18.85 -27.05
CA GLY A 51 -2.34 18.19 -25.78
C GLY A 51 -1.16 17.93 -24.83
N GLY A 52 -0.15 18.81 -24.81
CA GLY A 52 0.79 18.97 -23.66
C GLY A 52 1.80 17.85 -23.34
N GLY A 53 1.74 16.67 -23.96
CA GLY A 53 2.66 15.57 -23.71
C GLY A 53 3.77 15.42 -24.77
N GLY A 54 5.02 15.24 -24.34
CA GLY A 54 6.14 14.92 -25.25
C GLY A 54 5.90 13.64 -26.08
N ARG A 55 6.36 13.64 -27.34
CA ARG A 55 6.25 12.55 -28.33
C ARG A 55 7.31 11.45 -28.18
N PHE A 56 8.36 11.69 -27.39
CA PHE A 56 9.48 10.77 -27.21
C PHE A 56 9.76 10.46 -25.74
N ALA A 57 10.41 9.33 -25.50
CA ALA A 57 11.02 8.97 -24.23
C ALA A 57 12.40 8.34 -24.46
N VAL A 58 13.31 8.62 -23.52
CA VAL A 58 14.66 8.01 -23.44
C VAL A 58 14.89 7.47 -22.03
N PRO A 59 15.77 6.47 -21.83
CA PRO A 59 16.10 5.96 -20.49
C PRO A 59 16.55 7.06 -19.52
N LEU A 60 16.01 7.08 -18.30
CA LEU A 60 16.38 8.08 -17.28
C LEU A 60 17.75 7.83 -16.67
N GLY A 61 18.43 8.90 -16.27
CA GLY A 61 19.72 8.84 -15.56
C GLY A 61 20.92 8.43 -16.43
N LYS A 62 20.76 8.42 -17.76
CA LYS A 62 21.86 8.21 -18.72
C LYS A 62 21.98 9.42 -19.63
N GLU A 63 23.22 9.82 -19.94
CA GLU A 63 23.47 10.78 -21.01
C GLU A 63 22.97 10.23 -22.35
N VAL A 64 22.40 11.08 -23.20
CA VAL A 64 21.93 10.70 -24.53
C VAL A 64 23.13 10.47 -25.44
N GLN A 65 23.47 9.21 -25.64
CA GLN A 65 24.58 8.72 -26.46
C GLN A 65 24.09 8.15 -27.80
N PRO A 66 24.96 7.93 -28.80
CA PRO A 66 24.54 7.41 -30.11
C PRO A 66 23.79 6.07 -30.09
N ASP A 67 24.06 5.22 -29.10
CA ASP A 67 23.40 3.94 -28.86
C ASP A 67 22.11 4.05 -28.01
N THR A 68 21.77 5.26 -27.55
CA THR A 68 20.55 5.48 -26.76
C THR A 68 19.31 5.18 -27.59
N LEU A 69 18.47 4.30 -27.07
CA LEU A 69 17.19 3.95 -27.67
C LEU A 69 16.16 5.05 -27.42
N VAL A 70 15.62 5.62 -28.50
CA VAL A 70 14.53 6.60 -28.46
C VAL A 70 13.21 5.88 -28.70
N VAL A 71 12.22 6.12 -27.85
CA VAL A 71 10.93 5.42 -27.85
C VAL A 71 9.78 6.38 -28.17
N ALA A 72 8.85 5.97 -29.04
CA ALA A 72 7.66 6.74 -29.38
C ALA A 72 6.62 6.71 -28.25
N LYS A 73 6.10 7.88 -27.90
CA LYS A 73 5.17 8.09 -26.79
C LYS A 73 3.84 8.64 -27.29
N THR A 74 2.73 8.13 -26.75
CA THR A 74 1.38 8.69 -26.96
C THR A 74 0.56 8.68 -25.67
N HIS A 75 -0.32 9.66 -25.52
CA HIS A 75 -1.26 9.75 -24.41
C HIS A 75 -2.53 8.92 -24.65
N LEU A 76 -2.80 8.51 -25.89
CA LEU A 76 -4.01 7.76 -26.26
C LEU A 76 -4.05 6.39 -25.58
N ARG A 77 -5.23 6.00 -25.10
CA ARG A 77 -5.51 4.70 -24.47
C ARG A 77 -6.77 4.10 -25.07
N VAL A 78 -6.93 2.79 -24.97
CA VAL A 78 -8.12 2.08 -25.46
C VAL A 78 -9.24 2.17 -24.42
N CYS A 79 -10.45 2.47 -24.89
CA CYS A 79 -11.64 2.52 -24.06
C CYS A 79 -12.00 1.10 -23.57
N GLN A 80 -12.33 0.98 -22.28
CA GLN A 80 -12.66 -0.29 -21.64
C GLN A 80 -14.18 -0.48 -21.45
N GLU A 81 -14.98 0.57 -21.71
CA GLU A 81 -16.44 0.54 -21.62
C GLU A 81 -17.05 -0.25 -22.78
N ALA A 82 -18.29 -0.72 -22.60
CA ALA A 82 -18.99 -1.44 -23.65
C ALA A 82 -19.37 -0.51 -24.82
N PRO A 83 -19.43 -1.03 -26.06
CA PRO A 83 -19.81 -0.26 -27.24
C PRO A 83 -21.15 0.47 -27.04
N GLY A 84 -21.14 1.78 -27.23
CA GLY A 84 -22.34 2.63 -27.13
C GLY A 84 -22.65 3.20 -25.74
N GLN A 85 -21.89 2.84 -24.69
CA GLN A 85 -22.05 3.43 -23.36
C GLN A 85 -21.42 4.83 -23.23
N CYS A 86 -20.45 5.16 -24.09
CA CYS A 86 -19.78 6.46 -24.08
C CYS A 86 -20.44 7.46 -25.04
N ARG A 87 -20.85 8.64 -24.55
CA ARG A 87 -21.36 9.75 -25.41
C ARG A 87 -20.25 10.70 -25.90
N ARG A 88 -19.25 10.97 -25.06
CA ARG A 88 -18.01 11.70 -25.38
C ARG A 88 -16.89 11.01 -24.61
N CYS A 89 -15.91 10.45 -25.32
CA CYS A 89 -14.81 9.70 -24.73
C CYS A 89 -13.48 10.25 -25.24
N ASP A 90 -12.52 10.37 -24.34
CA ASP A 90 -11.13 10.76 -24.59
C ASP A 90 -10.23 9.54 -24.90
N LYS A 91 -10.82 8.36 -25.11
CA LYS A 91 -10.13 7.09 -25.38
C LYS A 91 -10.56 6.51 -26.73
N LEU A 92 -9.64 5.75 -27.33
CA LEU A 92 -9.87 5.08 -28.60
C LEU A 92 -10.87 3.93 -28.43
N HIS A 93 -11.96 3.97 -29.19
CA HIS A 93 -12.89 2.86 -29.29
C HIS A 93 -12.36 1.88 -30.33
N LEU A 94 -11.58 0.90 -29.87
CA LEU A 94 -11.02 -0.16 -30.70
C LEU A 94 -11.11 -1.52 -30.02
N CYS A 95 -11.28 -2.56 -30.81
CA CYS A 95 -11.24 -3.92 -30.32
C CYS A 95 -9.84 -4.26 -29.80
N ARG A 96 -9.74 -4.55 -28.50
CA ARG A 96 -8.50 -5.03 -27.86
C ARG A 96 -7.89 -6.22 -28.63
N TYR A 97 -8.71 -7.18 -29.03
CA TYR A 97 -8.23 -8.38 -29.73
C TYR A 97 -7.77 -8.11 -31.16
N LEU A 98 -8.26 -7.03 -31.79
CA LEU A 98 -7.72 -6.58 -33.08
C LEU A 98 -6.33 -6.01 -32.89
N ILE A 99 -6.14 -5.16 -31.87
CA ILE A 99 -4.84 -4.55 -31.56
C ILE A 99 -3.80 -5.64 -31.22
N CYS A 100 -4.22 -6.66 -30.48
CA CYS A 100 -3.39 -7.84 -30.19
C CYS A 100 -3.31 -8.84 -31.35
N GLY A 101 -3.97 -8.60 -32.49
CA GLY A 101 -3.84 -9.40 -33.71
C GLY A 101 -4.67 -10.69 -33.80
N ASN A 102 -5.46 -11.08 -32.78
CA ASN A 102 -6.27 -12.31 -32.79
C ASN A 102 -7.76 -12.08 -32.46
N CYS A 103 -8.44 -11.14 -33.13
CA CYS A 103 -9.89 -11.01 -33.00
C CYS A 103 -10.62 -12.12 -33.78
N ARG A 104 -11.27 -13.04 -33.06
CA ARG A 104 -11.99 -14.18 -33.63
C ARG A 104 -13.32 -13.83 -34.31
N PHE A 105 -13.82 -12.62 -34.07
CA PHE A 105 -15.15 -12.21 -34.54
C PHE A 105 -15.12 -11.40 -35.85
N GLY A 106 -13.94 -10.92 -36.28
CA GLY A 106 -13.79 -10.13 -37.50
C GLY A 106 -14.83 -9.01 -37.59
N ASN A 107 -15.52 -8.91 -38.73
CA ASN A 107 -16.56 -7.92 -38.99
C ASN A 107 -17.82 -8.05 -38.12
N LYS A 108 -17.99 -9.17 -37.39
CA LYS A 108 -19.10 -9.39 -36.44
C LYS A 108 -18.72 -8.99 -35.01
N CYS A 109 -17.54 -8.43 -34.79
CA CYS A 109 -17.13 -7.97 -33.48
C CYS A 109 -18.01 -6.80 -33.02
N LYS A 110 -18.43 -6.83 -31.76
CA LYS A 110 -19.18 -5.71 -31.16
C LYS A 110 -18.30 -4.46 -30.96
N ASN A 111 -16.99 -4.65 -30.84
CA ASN A 111 -16.02 -3.57 -30.73
C ASN A 111 -15.57 -3.11 -32.11
N HIS A 112 -15.29 -1.82 -32.26
CA HIS A 112 -14.88 -1.23 -33.54
C HIS A 112 -13.53 -1.78 -34.02
N HIS A 113 -13.46 -2.07 -35.31
CA HIS A 113 -12.24 -2.55 -35.97
C HIS A 113 -11.60 -1.52 -36.88
N ASP A 114 -12.25 -0.39 -37.11
CA ASP A 114 -11.74 0.70 -37.93
C ASP A 114 -11.06 1.76 -37.03
N PRO A 115 -9.71 1.87 -37.06
CA PRO A 115 -8.98 2.91 -36.34
C PRO A 115 -9.38 4.31 -36.76
N THR A 116 -9.78 4.49 -38.02
CA THR A 116 -10.16 5.77 -38.64
C THR A 116 -11.64 6.12 -38.47
N SER A 117 -12.37 5.33 -37.69
CA SER A 117 -13.79 5.60 -37.45
C SER A 117 -14.01 7.02 -36.90
N ARG A 118 -15.20 7.57 -37.13
CA ARG A 118 -15.59 8.91 -36.66
C ARG A 118 -15.35 9.15 -35.17
N TYR A 119 -15.35 8.08 -34.35
CA TYR A 119 -15.14 8.17 -32.90
C TYR A 119 -13.68 8.38 -32.52
N ASN A 120 -12.75 7.99 -33.40
CA ASN A 120 -11.32 8.01 -33.16
C ASN A 120 -10.62 9.10 -33.98
N SER A 121 -11.21 9.55 -35.10
CA SER A 121 -10.62 10.51 -36.04
C SER A 121 -10.09 11.78 -35.37
N ASP A 122 -10.89 12.38 -34.48
CA ASP A 122 -10.50 13.61 -33.77
C ASP A 122 -9.33 13.35 -32.82
N LEU A 123 -9.38 12.26 -32.04
CA LEU A 123 -8.31 11.86 -31.11
C LEU A 123 -6.99 11.53 -31.84
N LEU A 124 -7.08 10.85 -32.98
CA LEU A 124 -5.90 10.54 -33.80
C LEU A 124 -5.32 11.80 -34.45
N THR A 125 -6.17 12.74 -34.85
CA THR A 125 -5.75 14.02 -35.43
C THR A 125 -5.11 14.92 -34.39
N GLU A 126 -5.68 15.00 -33.18
CA GLU A 126 -5.13 15.75 -32.05
C GLU A 126 -3.76 15.21 -31.61
N ALA A 127 -3.61 13.88 -31.56
CA ALA A 127 -2.32 13.24 -31.33
C ALA A 127 -1.35 13.38 -32.53
N GLY A 128 -1.85 13.75 -33.71
CA GLY A 128 -1.09 13.86 -34.95
C GLY A 128 -0.54 12.51 -35.43
N ILE A 129 -1.35 11.45 -35.32
CA ILE A 129 -1.03 10.07 -35.71
C ILE A 129 -2.05 9.44 -36.67
N GLN A 130 -2.98 10.24 -37.21
CA GLN A 130 -4.03 9.80 -38.13
C GLN A 130 -3.51 9.20 -39.44
N HIS A 131 -2.26 9.50 -39.81
CA HIS A 131 -1.60 8.96 -41.01
C HIS A 131 -0.90 7.61 -40.78
N LEU A 132 -0.82 7.12 -39.53
CA LEU A 132 -0.19 5.84 -39.25
C LEU A 132 -1.06 4.68 -39.74
N ALA A 133 -0.43 3.73 -40.45
CA ALA A 133 -1.06 2.46 -40.78
C ALA A 133 -1.34 1.64 -39.50
N GLU A 134 -2.22 0.64 -39.61
CA GLU A 134 -2.69 -0.17 -38.47
C GLU A 134 -1.56 -0.81 -37.68
N LYS A 135 -0.56 -1.41 -38.35
CA LYS A 135 0.54 -2.12 -37.70
C LYS A 135 1.42 -1.19 -36.83
N PRO A 136 1.94 -0.05 -37.32
CA PRO A 136 2.60 0.95 -36.49
C PRO A 136 1.72 1.51 -35.36
N LEU A 137 0.43 1.73 -35.62
CA LEU A 137 -0.51 2.23 -34.61
C LEU A 137 -0.71 1.22 -33.47
N PHE A 138 -0.94 -0.05 -33.79
CA PHE A 138 -1.14 -1.10 -32.79
C PHE A 138 0.13 -1.35 -31.98
N GLN A 139 1.30 -1.33 -32.60
CA GLN A 139 2.59 -1.36 -31.92
C GLN A 139 2.72 -0.20 -30.92
N LEU A 140 2.42 1.02 -31.36
CA LEU A 140 2.48 2.22 -30.52
C LEU A 140 1.53 2.11 -29.32
N LEU A 141 0.32 1.55 -29.51
CA LEU A 141 -0.62 1.31 -28.42
C LEU A 141 -0.12 0.22 -27.46
N LEU A 142 0.39 -0.90 -27.96
CA LEU A 142 0.90 -2.01 -27.14
C LEU A 142 2.00 -1.57 -26.15
N GLN A 143 2.89 -0.66 -26.57
CA GLN A 143 3.96 -0.16 -25.68
C GLN A 143 3.54 0.98 -24.74
N ASN A 144 2.44 1.70 -25.04
CA ASN A 144 1.98 2.85 -24.25
C ASN A 144 0.79 2.54 -23.33
N ASP A 145 -0.05 1.55 -23.64
CA ASP A 145 -1.26 1.22 -22.89
C ASP A 145 -1.11 -0.04 -22.03
N ASP A 146 -1.10 0.16 -20.71
CA ASP A 146 -0.96 -0.89 -19.71
C ASP A 146 -2.09 -1.94 -19.75
N TYR A 147 -3.26 -1.59 -20.29
CA TYR A 147 -4.40 -2.50 -20.41
C TYR A 147 -4.15 -3.65 -21.41
N LEU A 148 -3.29 -3.43 -22.41
CA LEU A 148 -3.15 -4.35 -23.54
C LEU A 148 -2.25 -5.56 -23.22
N LEU A 149 -1.20 -5.36 -22.44
CA LEU A 149 -0.19 -6.37 -22.11
C LEU A 149 -0.32 -6.89 -20.68
N PRO A 150 -0.02 -8.18 -20.43
CA PRO A 150 0.11 -8.67 -19.06
C PRO A 150 1.30 -7.99 -18.33
N GLU A 151 1.31 -8.07 -17.01
CA GLU A 151 2.42 -7.54 -16.21
C GLU A 151 3.53 -8.58 -16.03
N ILE A 152 4.76 -8.11 -15.82
CA ILE A 152 5.88 -8.98 -15.41
C ILE A 152 5.74 -9.28 -13.92
N CYS A 153 5.84 -10.54 -13.55
CA CYS A 153 5.67 -10.96 -12.16
C CYS A 153 6.82 -10.45 -11.30
N LEU A 154 6.51 -9.48 -10.42
CA LEU A 154 7.48 -8.92 -9.49
C LEU A 154 8.01 -9.97 -8.51
N HIS A 155 7.16 -10.90 -8.07
CA HIS A 155 7.55 -11.97 -7.15
C HIS A 155 8.50 -12.98 -7.80
N TYR A 156 8.30 -13.30 -9.08
CA TYR A 156 9.24 -14.11 -9.85
C TYR A 156 10.62 -13.44 -9.88
N ASN A 157 10.66 -12.12 -10.03
CA ASN A 157 11.87 -11.32 -10.06
C ASN A 157 12.51 -11.03 -8.68
N ARG A 158 11.94 -11.53 -7.57
CA ARG A 158 12.45 -11.33 -6.20
C ARG A 158 12.67 -12.69 -5.49
N GLY A 159 13.52 -12.73 -4.48
CA GLY A 159 13.76 -13.96 -3.69
C GLY A 159 14.68 -15.01 -4.34
N ASN A 160 14.86 -16.14 -3.67
CA ASN A 160 15.74 -17.26 -4.09
C ASN A 160 14.92 -18.41 -4.71
N GLY A 161 15.56 -19.25 -5.55
CA GLY A 161 14.92 -20.39 -6.23
C GLY A 161 14.45 -20.08 -7.67
N ASP A 162 14.05 -21.14 -8.39
CA ASP A 162 13.77 -21.12 -9.84
C ASP A 162 12.56 -20.26 -10.24
N HIS A 163 11.61 -20.06 -9.31
CA HIS A 163 10.46 -19.18 -9.47
C HIS A 163 10.49 -17.94 -8.58
N GLY A 164 11.64 -17.64 -7.98
CA GLY A 164 11.77 -16.56 -7.00
C GLY A 164 10.79 -16.71 -5.83
N ALA A 165 10.17 -15.61 -5.43
CA ALA A 165 9.17 -15.54 -4.37
C ALA A 165 7.73 -15.76 -4.87
N CYS A 166 7.54 -16.11 -6.15
CA CYS A 166 6.21 -16.35 -6.70
C CYS A 166 5.64 -17.67 -6.15
N ARG A 167 4.50 -17.60 -5.46
CA ARG A 167 3.81 -18.79 -4.91
C ARG A 167 2.94 -19.53 -5.92
N TYR A 168 2.86 -19.05 -7.15
CA TYR A 168 1.95 -19.54 -8.18
C TYR A 168 2.71 -19.85 -9.49
N PRO A 169 3.72 -20.73 -9.48
CA PRO A 169 4.60 -20.97 -10.64
C PRO A 169 3.84 -21.33 -11.92
N THR A 170 2.74 -22.07 -11.80
CA THR A 170 1.93 -22.59 -12.92
C THR A 170 0.57 -21.91 -13.08
N THR A 171 0.19 -21.03 -12.15
CA THR A 171 -1.14 -20.36 -12.13
C THR A 171 -1.05 -18.84 -12.04
N CYS A 172 0.17 -18.27 -12.01
CA CYS A 172 0.35 -16.83 -12.10
C CYS A 172 -0.20 -16.29 -13.42
N ILE A 173 -0.94 -15.18 -13.34
CA ILE A 173 -1.48 -14.46 -14.50
C ILE A 173 -0.50 -13.42 -15.09
N SER A 174 0.65 -13.24 -14.43
CA SER A 174 1.75 -12.37 -14.83
C SER A 174 2.89 -13.19 -15.43
N LEU A 175 3.69 -12.60 -16.31
CA LEU A 175 4.78 -13.30 -16.99
C LEU A 175 5.97 -13.55 -16.05
N HIS A 176 6.46 -14.79 -16.03
CA HIS A 176 7.64 -15.20 -15.27
C HIS A 176 8.91 -15.00 -16.10
N LEU A 177 9.24 -13.74 -16.35
CA LEU A 177 10.43 -13.32 -17.09
C LEU A 177 11.32 -12.41 -16.26
N CYS A 178 12.62 -12.46 -16.53
CA CYS A 178 13.58 -11.54 -15.95
C CYS A 178 13.24 -10.09 -16.35
N GLN A 179 12.86 -9.27 -15.38
CA GLN A 179 12.55 -7.87 -15.61
C GLN A 179 13.77 -7.11 -16.15
N HIS A 180 14.96 -7.37 -15.59
CA HIS A 180 16.21 -6.76 -16.06
C HIS A 180 16.59 -7.18 -17.48
N PHE A 181 16.19 -8.37 -17.91
CA PHE A 181 16.39 -8.80 -19.30
C PHE A 181 15.53 -7.98 -20.25
N LEU A 182 14.24 -7.83 -19.93
CA LEU A 182 13.32 -6.98 -20.71
C LEU A 182 13.71 -5.50 -20.64
N GLN A 183 14.36 -5.04 -19.57
CA GLN A 183 14.93 -3.71 -19.44
C GLN A 183 16.30 -3.56 -20.12
N GLY A 184 16.89 -4.63 -20.66
CA GLY A 184 18.18 -4.60 -21.34
C GLY A 184 19.39 -4.39 -20.41
N ASP A 185 19.24 -4.53 -19.10
CA ASP A 185 20.27 -4.24 -18.09
C ASP A 185 20.63 -5.46 -17.20
N CYS A 186 20.21 -6.66 -17.59
CA CYS A 186 20.53 -7.89 -16.86
C CYS A 186 22.03 -8.21 -16.89
N LYS A 187 22.72 -7.93 -15.78
CA LYS A 187 24.17 -8.16 -15.60
C LYS A 187 24.56 -9.64 -15.54
N PHE A 188 23.60 -10.54 -15.36
CA PHE A 188 23.87 -11.97 -15.20
C PHE A 188 23.87 -12.74 -16.53
N GLY A 189 23.39 -12.14 -17.63
CA GLY A 189 23.35 -12.78 -18.94
C GLY A 189 22.75 -14.19 -18.91
N LYS A 190 23.42 -15.15 -19.55
CA LYS A 190 23.01 -16.58 -19.55
C LYS A 190 23.05 -17.25 -18.17
N LYS A 191 23.74 -16.65 -17.19
CA LYS A 191 23.83 -17.15 -15.81
C LYS A 191 22.71 -16.59 -14.92
N CYS A 192 21.77 -15.81 -15.47
CA CYS A 192 20.65 -15.31 -14.71
C CYS A 192 19.76 -16.46 -14.25
N LYS A 193 19.37 -16.44 -12.96
CA LYS A 193 18.42 -17.39 -12.39
C LYS A 193 16.97 -17.14 -12.83
N ARG A 194 16.75 -16.17 -13.73
CA ARG A 194 15.45 -15.75 -14.24
C ARG A 194 15.39 -15.95 -15.74
N ALA A 195 14.21 -16.29 -16.26
CA ALA A 195 14.01 -16.64 -17.64
C ALA A 195 14.26 -15.44 -18.56
N HIS A 196 15.08 -15.65 -19.59
CA HIS A 196 15.36 -14.69 -20.67
C HIS A 196 14.64 -15.09 -21.97
N ALA A 197 13.68 -16.00 -21.90
CA ALA A 197 12.88 -16.45 -23.01
C ALA A 197 11.44 -16.69 -22.54
N PHE A 198 10.47 -16.40 -23.41
CA PHE A 198 9.06 -16.67 -23.14
C PHE A 198 8.84 -18.18 -23.15
N ASP A 199 8.64 -18.78 -21.98
CA ASP A 199 8.37 -20.20 -21.82
C ASP A 199 6.93 -20.55 -22.26
N GLU A 200 6.62 -21.84 -22.33
CA GLU A 200 5.30 -22.35 -22.76
C GLU A 200 4.15 -21.74 -21.95
N GLN A 201 4.36 -21.55 -20.64
CA GLN A 201 3.38 -20.94 -19.75
C GLN A 201 3.16 -19.45 -20.07
N SER A 202 4.24 -18.70 -20.32
CA SER A 202 4.17 -17.30 -20.76
C SER A 202 3.42 -17.19 -22.09
N MET A 203 3.71 -18.09 -23.04
CA MET A 203 3.02 -18.15 -24.34
C MET A 203 1.53 -18.45 -24.18
N LYS A 204 1.14 -19.32 -23.24
CA LYS A 204 -0.26 -19.60 -22.93
C LYS A 204 -0.99 -18.37 -22.40
N ILE A 205 -0.37 -17.59 -21.51
CA ILE A 205 -0.93 -16.34 -20.98
C ILE A 205 -1.11 -15.32 -22.12
N LEU A 206 -0.10 -15.17 -22.97
CA LEU A 206 -0.10 -14.22 -24.08
C LEU A 206 -1.15 -14.57 -25.14
N LYS A 207 -1.24 -15.84 -25.55
CA LYS A 207 -2.27 -16.32 -26.48
C LYS A 207 -3.67 -16.23 -25.86
N GLY A 208 -3.83 -16.53 -24.57
CA GLY A 208 -5.08 -16.35 -23.84
C GLY A 208 -5.52 -14.88 -23.75
N ARG A 209 -4.56 -13.96 -23.70
CA ARG A 209 -4.78 -12.51 -23.80
C ARG A 209 -4.99 -12.02 -25.23
N GLY A 210 -4.91 -12.90 -26.22
CA GLY A 210 -5.21 -12.61 -27.62
C GLY A 210 -4.04 -12.04 -28.42
N LEU A 211 -2.80 -12.17 -27.98
CA LEU A 211 -1.64 -11.75 -28.78
C LEU A 211 -1.33 -12.74 -29.90
N SER A 212 -1.08 -12.23 -31.11
CA SER A 212 -0.70 -13.00 -32.30
C SER A 212 0.77 -13.43 -32.27
N ASP A 213 1.13 -14.42 -33.08
CA ASP A 213 2.51 -14.89 -33.20
C ASP A 213 3.45 -13.77 -33.70
N ASP A 214 2.97 -12.88 -34.60
CA ASP A 214 3.69 -11.67 -35.03
C ASP A 214 4.05 -10.73 -33.85
N ASN A 215 3.15 -10.60 -32.86
CA ASN A 215 3.47 -9.83 -31.66
C ASN A 215 4.51 -10.54 -30.79
N MET A 216 4.58 -11.88 -30.82
CA MET A 216 5.53 -12.65 -30.01
C MET A 216 6.98 -12.42 -30.44
N GLU A 217 7.22 -12.28 -31.75
CA GLU A 217 8.55 -11.99 -32.30
C GLU A 217 9.13 -10.67 -31.78
N THR A 218 8.25 -9.68 -31.53
CA THR A 218 8.64 -8.31 -31.15
C THR A 218 8.34 -7.99 -29.68
N LEU A 219 7.83 -8.96 -28.91
CA LEU A 219 7.32 -8.73 -27.56
C LEU A 219 8.39 -8.25 -26.58
N GLY A 220 9.62 -8.78 -26.69
CA GLY A 220 10.74 -8.32 -25.89
C GLY A 220 10.99 -6.82 -26.06
N GLN A 221 10.97 -6.34 -27.31
CA GLN A 221 11.13 -4.93 -27.66
C GLN A 221 9.96 -4.08 -27.13
N ILE A 222 8.73 -4.57 -27.26
CA ILE A 222 7.54 -3.89 -26.75
C ILE A 222 7.64 -3.66 -25.23
N TYR A 223 8.03 -4.69 -24.45
CA TYR A 223 8.23 -4.52 -23.01
C TYR A 223 9.38 -3.58 -22.68
N HIS A 224 10.47 -3.62 -23.45
CA HIS A 224 11.60 -2.72 -23.27
C HIS A 224 11.17 -1.24 -23.44
N CYS A 225 10.43 -0.94 -24.52
CA CYS A 225 9.81 0.36 -24.74
C CYS A 225 8.88 0.77 -23.59
N LYS A 226 8.00 -0.15 -23.16
CA LYS A 226 7.07 0.06 -22.03
C LYS A 226 7.79 0.42 -20.73
N PHE A 227 8.92 -0.22 -20.43
CA PHE A 227 9.72 0.12 -19.25
C PHE A 227 10.33 1.52 -19.32
N ILE A 228 10.87 1.92 -20.48
CA ILE A 228 11.42 3.28 -20.68
C ILE A 228 10.32 4.34 -20.50
N LEU A 229 9.13 4.08 -21.04
CA LEU A 229 7.97 4.97 -20.93
C LEU A 229 7.47 5.13 -19.48
N ARG A 230 7.49 4.05 -18.68
CA ARG A 230 7.07 4.06 -17.27
C ARG A 230 8.01 4.81 -16.33
N GLN A 231 9.28 4.93 -16.70
CA GLN A 231 10.25 5.66 -15.88
C GLN A 231 10.03 7.18 -15.96
N GLN A 232 9.41 7.69 -17.03
CA GLN A 232 9.25 9.13 -17.25
C GLN A 232 8.43 9.81 -16.14
N PRO A 233 8.83 11.01 -15.67
CA PRO A 233 8.05 11.75 -14.69
C PRO A 233 6.64 12.08 -15.20
N PRO A 234 5.62 12.09 -14.33
CA PRO A 234 4.28 12.56 -14.70
C PRO A 234 4.36 14.02 -15.14
N GLY A 235 3.81 14.34 -16.31
CA GLY A 235 3.81 15.70 -16.85
C GLY A 235 2.97 16.67 -16.02
N PRO A 236 3.12 17.99 -16.24
CA PRO A 236 2.50 19.05 -15.42
C PRO A 236 0.96 19.10 -15.44
N ASP A 237 0.26 18.37 -16.32
CA ASP A 237 -1.20 18.48 -16.51
C ASP A 237 -2.05 17.37 -15.84
N LYS A 238 -1.68 16.88 -14.64
CA LYS A 238 -2.52 15.92 -13.90
C LYS A 238 -2.84 16.32 -12.47
N LEU A 239 -3.34 17.54 -12.31
CA LEU A 239 -4.26 17.92 -11.24
C LEU A 239 -5.65 18.16 -11.87
N GLY A 240 -6.53 17.17 -11.80
CA GLY A 240 -7.94 17.32 -12.19
C GLY A 240 -8.36 16.49 -13.40
N ALA A 241 -8.77 15.24 -13.15
CA ALA A 241 -9.77 14.47 -13.89
C ALA A 241 -9.57 12.98 -13.54
N ARG A 242 -10.30 12.51 -12.53
CA ARG A 242 -10.53 11.08 -12.34
C ARG A 242 -12.02 10.85 -12.58
N SER A 243 -12.37 10.66 -13.85
CA SER A 243 -13.72 10.25 -14.26
C SER A 243 -14.11 8.97 -13.53
N GLU A 244 -15.24 9.07 -12.85
CA GLU A 244 -16.08 7.98 -12.41
C GLU A 244 -16.41 7.10 -13.62
N VAL A 245 -16.15 5.79 -13.49
CA VAL A 245 -16.74 4.79 -14.35
C VAL A 245 -17.71 4.00 -13.47
N THR A 246 -18.97 4.34 -13.64
CA THR A 246 -20.10 3.49 -13.34
C THR A 246 -20.09 2.33 -14.32
N ASP A 247 -20.15 1.09 -13.86
CA ASP A 247 -20.72 0.05 -14.73
C ASP A 247 -21.52 -0.95 -13.92
N SER A 248 -22.77 -1.07 -14.35
CA SER A 248 -23.80 -1.92 -13.79
C SER A 248 -24.22 -2.92 -14.85
N LEU A 249 -24.46 -4.16 -14.41
CA LEU A 249 -25.31 -5.21 -15.00
C LEU A 249 -24.65 -6.16 -16.04
N PRO A 250 -25.29 -7.31 -16.33
CA PRO A 250 -25.71 -8.40 -15.42
C PRO A 250 -25.13 -9.74 -15.92
N ILE A 251 -25.14 -10.85 -15.15
CA ILE A 251 -25.30 -12.22 -15.69
C ILE A 251 -25.50 -13.25 -14.56
N LYS A 252 -26.44 -14.16 -14.86
CA LYS A 252 -26.89 -15.33 -14.12
C LYS A 252 -25.75 -16.33 -13.79
N SER A 253 -25.83 -16.84 -12.56
CA SER A 253 -25.42 -18.16 -12.06
C SER A 253 -24.60 -19.08 -12.98
N LEU A 254 -23.39 -19.43 -12.55
CA LEU A 254 -22.79 -20.76 -12.68
C LEU A 254 -21.63 -20.90 -11.66
N GLN A 255 -21.67 -21.99 -10.89
CA GLN A 255 -20.76 -22.34 -9.81
C GLN A 255 -19.34 -22.64 -10.32
N ILE A 256 -18.29 -21.99 -9.80
CA ILE A 256 -16.90 -22.48 -9.88
C ILE A 256 -16.14 -22.21 -8.57
N LYS A 257 -15.40 -23.25 -8.17
CA LYS A 257 -14.61 -23.48 -6.95
C LYS A 257 -13.59 -22.38 -6.66
N THR A 258 -13.49 -22.06 -5.38
CA THR A 258 -12.64 -21.05 -4.76
C THR A 258 -11.17 -21.49 -4.63
N THR A 259 -10.26 -20.71 -5.21
CA THR A 259 -8.87 -20.56 -4.71
C THR A 259 -8.53 -19.07 -4.68
N SER A 260 -8.18 -18.60 -3.48
CA SER A 260 -8.11 -17.19 -3.09
C SER A 260 -6.82 -16.49 -3.63
N PRO A 261 -6.90 -15.26 -4.17
CA PRO A 261 -5.72 -14.43 -4.46
C PRO A 261 -5.28 -13.63 -3.23
N ALA A 262 -3.96 -13.44 -3.09
CA ALA A 262 -3.31 -12.73 -1.99
C ALA A 262 -3.35 -11.19 -2.13
N SER A 263 -3.22 -10.54 -0.98
CA SER A 263 -3.30 -9.12 -0.66
C SER A 263 -2.16 -8.21 -1.16
N PRO A 264 -2.35 -6.86 -1.14
CA PRO A 264 -1.37 -5.90 -1.66
C PRO A 264 -0.06 -5.87 -0.86
N PRO A 265 1.08 -5.49 -1.49
CA PRO A 265 2.38 -5.47 -0.83
C PRO A 265 2.49 -4.34 0.21
N PRO A 266 3.24 -4.55 1.31
CA PRO A 266 3.47 -3.54 2.34
C PRO A 266 4.27 -2.35 1.81
N SER A 267 4.02 -1.18 2.39
CA SER A 267 4.71 0.07 2.03
C SER A 267 6.22 -0.02 2.29
N GLU A 268 7.01 0.85 1.66
CA GLU A 268 8.45 0.93 1.93
C GLU A 268 8.76 1.27 3.40
N ALA A 269 7.86 2.02 4.05
CA ALA A 269 7.90 2.31 5.48
C ALA A 269 7.72 1.05 6.35
N ASP A 270 6.77 0.16 5.99
CA ASP A 270 6.54 -1.09 6.72
C ASP A 270 7.75 -2.04 6.62
N GLN A 271 8.50 -2.03 5.51
CA GLN A 271 9.70 -2.87 5.33
C GLN A 271 10.93 -2.33 6.09
N ASN A 272 10.91 -1.06 6.48
CA ASN A 272 11.98 -0.39 7.22
C ASN A 272 11.70 -0.27 8.74
N GLU A 273 10.56 -0.76 9.21
CA GLU A 273 10.20 -0.80 10.63
C GLU A 273 10.50 -2.18 11.25
N ILE A 274 11.05 -2.19 12.47
CA ILE A 274 11.25 -3.41 13.25
C ILE A 274 9.91 -3.89 13.81
N CYS A 275 9.60 -5.16 13.58
CA CYS A 275 8.38 -5.81 14.03
C CYS A 275 8.34 -5.89 15.56
N LEU A 276 7.55 -5.01 16.17
CA LEU A 276 7.35 -4.96 17.62
C LEU A 276 6.83 -6.30 18.20
N TYR A 277 6.00 -7.02 17.45
CA TYR A 277 5.49 -8.34 17.84
C TYR A 277 6.58 -9.41 17.83
N PHE A 278 7.49 -9.38 16.85
CA PHE A 278 8.62 -10.30 16.80
C PHE A 278 9.59 -10.03 17.95
N LEU A 279 9.89 -8.76 18.21
CA LEU A 279 10.76 -8.34 19.31
C LEU A 279 10.23 -8.85 20.67
N ARG A 280 8.91 -9.02 20.80
CA ARG A 280 8.26 -9.58 21.97
C ARG A 280 8.08 -11.11 21.93
N GLN A 281 8.56 -11.80 20.90
CA GLN A 281 8.38 -13.25 20.65
C GLN A 281 6.96 -13.71 20.28
N HIS A 282 6.12 -12.82 19.76
CA HIS A 282 4.71 -13.08 19.46
C HIS A 282 4.34 -12.71 18.01
N CYS A 283 5.27 -12.74 17.05
CA CYS A 283 4.90 -12.53 15.65
C CYS A 283 4.35 -13.82 15.03
N SER A 284 3.02 -13.94 14.96
CA SER A 284 2.34 -15.07 14.29
C SER A 284 2.61 -15.16 12.79
N PHE A 285 3.11 -14.11 12.16
CA PHE A 285 3.44 -14.13 10.73
C PHE A 285 4.78 -14.80 10.39
N LYS A 286 5.68 -15.00 11.36
CA LYS A 286 7.01 -15.62 11.13
C LYS A 286 7.70 -14.99 9.90
N GLU A 287 8.23 -15.79 8.99
CA GLU A 287 8.90 -15.35 7.75
C GLU A 287 8.01 -14.59 6.75
N LYS A 288 6.70 -14.47 7.01
CA LYS A 288 5.75 -13.73 6.16
C LYS A 288 5.47 -12.31 6.68
N CYS A 289 6.10 -11.89 7.78
CA CYS A 289 5.90 -10.55 8.31
C CYS A 289 6.43 -9.49 7.34
N ALA A 290 5.63 -8.45 7.10
CA ALA A 290 6.02 -7.29 6.29
C ALA A 290 7.12 -6.44 6.96
N ARG A 291 7.18 -6.48 8.30
CA ARG A 291 8.14 -5.75 9.14
C ARG A 291 9.37 -6.58 9.43
N MET A 292 10.49 -5.90 9.70
CA MET A 292 11.75 -6.58 9.92
C MET A 292 11.79 -7.30 11.27
N HIS A 293 12.13 -8.58 11.25
CA HIS A 293 12.37 -9.36 12.45
C HIS A 293 13.78 -9.10 12.97
N TYR A 294 13.89 -8.45 14.12
CA TYR A 294 15.16 -8.17 14.78
C TYR A 294 15.01 -8.21 16.30
N GLN A 295 16.11 -8.56 17.00
CA GLN A 295 16.13 -8.82 18.45
C GLN A 295 16.34 -7.57 19.32
N LEU A 296 16.50 -6.39 18.71
CA LEU A 296 16.63 -5.10 19.39
C LEU A 296 15.65 -4.10 18.76
N PRO A 297 15.23 -3.03 19.48
CA PRO A 297 14.32 -2.01 18.95
C PRO A 297 14.98 -1.08 17.91
N TYR A 298 16.27 -1.28 17.64
CA TYR A 298 17.06 -0.57 16.64
C TYR A 298 17.96 -1.53 15.88
N ARG A 299 18.27 -1.19 14.62
CA ARG A 299 19.21 -1.93 13.77
C ARG A 299 19.98 -0.97 12.88
N TRP A 300 21.31 -1.09 12.88
CA TRP A 300 22.19 -0.27 12.06
C TRP A 300 22.75 -1.07 10.89
N GLN A 301 22.62 -0.52 9.69
CA GLN A 301 23.08 -1.17 8.48
C GLN A 301 23.82 -0.20 7.58
N VAL A 302 24.83 -0.69 6.88
CA VAL A 302 25.55 0.03 5.84
C VAL A 302 25.27 -0.61 4.49
N GLN A 303 25.10 0.22 3.47
CA GLN A 303 24.95 -0.22 2.10
C GLN A 303 26.30 -0.64 1.53
N THR A 304 26.36 -1.84 0.97
CA THR A 304 27.60 -2.33 0.35
C THR A 304 27.91 -1.50 -0.91
N ALA A 305 29.17 -1.09 -1.07
CA ALA A 305 29.60 -0.33 -2.23
C ALA A 305 29.29 -1.08 -3.54
N GLY A 306 28.52 -0.45 -4.44
CA GLY A 306 28.15 -1.03 -5.74
C GLY A 306 26.95 -1.99 -5.72
N SER A 307 26.24 -2.17 -4.61
CA SER A 307 24.99 -2.94 -4.55
C SER A 307 23.89 -2.22 -3.74
N LEU A 308 22.64 -2.68 -3.88
CA LEU A 308 21.51 -2.25 -3.03
C LEU A 308 21.36 -3.12 -1.77
N SER A 309 22.37 -3.93 -1.43
CA SER A 309 22.32 -4.80 -0.25
C SER A 309 22.77 -4.07 1.01
N TRP A 310 22.06 -4.32 2.11
CA TRP A 310 22.35 -3.78 3.43
C TRP A 310 22.99 -4.86 4.30
N ILE A 311 24.12 -4.52 4.93
CA ILE A 311 24.80 -5.39 5.90
C ILE A 311 24.78 -4.75 7.29
N ASP A 312 24.66 -5.56 8.33
CA ASP A 312 24.65 -5.07 9.70
C ASP A 312 26.03 -4.52 10.08
N LEU A 313 26.03 -3.33 10.70
CA LEU A 313 27.26 -2.75 11.23
C LEU A 313 27.69 -3.50 12.51
N PRO A 314 29.01 -3.73 12.71
CA PRO A 314 29.53 -4.23 13.97
C PRO A 314 29.29 -3.21 15.10
N ASN A 315 29.33 -3.66 16.37
CA ASN A 315 29.19 -2.78 17.55
C ASN A 315 27.91 -1.91 17.55
N LYS A 316 26.80 -2.46 17.04
CA LYS A 316 25.49 -1.79 16.89
C LYS A 316 24.96 -1.09 18.15
N GLU A 317 25.30 -1.57 19.34
CA GLU A 317 24.87 -0.98 20.61
C GLU A 317 25.67 0.28 20.95
N ASP A 318 26.99 0.26 20.71
CA ASP A 318 27.84 1.44 20.87
C ASP A 318 27.46 2.53 19.85
N ILE A 319 27.15 2.13 18.61
CA ILE A 319 26.65 3.04 17.57
C ILE A 319 25.32 3.67 18.00
N GLU A 320 24.37 2.86 18.48
CA GLU A 320 23.09 3.37 18.97
C GLU A 320 23.28 4.31 20.15
N LYS A 321 24.09 3.94 21.15
CA LYS A 321 24.38 4.75 22.32
C LYS A 321 25.00 6.10 21.94
N ALA A 322 25.96 6.09 21.01
CA ALA A 322 26.57 7.31 20.50
C ALA A 322 25.55 8.16 19.72
N TYR A 323 24.71 7.55 18.89
CA TYR A 323 23.68 8.26 18.14
C TYR A 323 22.65 8.93 19.05
N CYS A 324 22.21 8.24 20.12
CA CYS A 324 21.24 8.77 21.09
C CYS A 324 21.69 10.06 21.79
N ASP A 325 23.00 10.29 21.92
CA ASP A 325 23.53 11.51 22.51
C ASP A 325 23.41 12.69 21.52
N PRO A 326 22.64 13.74 21.84
CA PRO A 326 22.48 14.90 20.97
C PRO A 326 23.78 15.69 20.78
N LYS A 327 24.84 15.48 21.57
CA LYS A 327 26.16 16.09 21.34
C LYS A 327 26.87 15.50 20.12
N ASN A 328 26.58 14.25 19.78
CA ASN A 328 27.25 13.55 18.68
C ASN A 328 26.67 13.95 17.31
N THR A 329 27.56 14.34 16.42
CA THR A 329 27.26 14.64 15.01
C THR A 329 27.50 13.43 14.14
N VAL A 330 26.61 13.14 13.21
CA VAL A 330 26.82 12.11 12.17
C VAL A 330 27.69 12.72 11.08
N LYS A 331 28.91 12.20 10.89
CA LYS A 331 29.79 12.61 9.78
C LYS A 331 29.53 11.72 8.56
N HIS A 332 29.41 12.33 7.38
CA HIS A 332 29.29 11.59 6.12
C HIS A 332 30.62 10.91 5.77
N LEU A 333 30.67 9.58 5.86
CA LEU A 333 31.85 8.77 5.55
C LEU A 333 31.86 8.27 4.07
N GLY A 334 31.10 8.91 3.18
CA GLY A 334 30.97 8.50 1.76
C GLY A 334 30.21 7.19 1.53
N THR A 335 29.70 6.55 2.58
CA THR A 335 28.89 5.31 2.52
C THR A 335 27.50 5.54 3.10
N THR A 336 26.47 4.95 2.49
CA THR A 336 25.08 5.09 2.94
C THR A 336 24.84 4.20 4.17
N VAL A 337 24.50 4.80 5.31
CA VAL A 337 24.13 4.11 6.55
C VAL A 337 22.67 4.38 6.87
N ARG A 338 21.94 3.37 7.34
CA ARG A 338 20.56 3.51 7.82
C ARG A 338 20.37 2.95 9.23
N ARG A 339 19.49 3.59 9.98
CA ARG A 339 18.94 3.10 11.25
C ARG A 339 17.49 2.67 11.04
N LEU A 340 17.18 1.42 11.36
CA LEU A 340 15.82 0.92 11.44
C LEU A 340 15.39 0.96 12.90
N SER A 341 14.10 1.19 13.14
CA SER A 341 13.56 1.30 14.50
C SER A 341 12.21 0.61 14.62
N THR A 342 11.80 0.29 15.84
CA THR A 342 10.38 0.03 16.13
C THR A 342 9.57 1.32 15.91
N VAL A 343 8.26 1.16 15.83
CA VAL A 343 7.32 2.29 15.71
C VAL A 343 7.51 3.31 16.85
N SER A 344 7.24 4.60 16.58
CA SER A 344 7.34 5.70 17.54
C SER A 344 6.42 5.48 18.75
N SER A 345 6.89 5.79 19.97
CA SER A 345 6.14 5.67 21.22
C SER A 345 4.81 6.41 21.16
N VAL A 346 4.75 7.62 20.59
CA VAL A 346 3.52 8.44 20.55
C VAL A 346 2.43 7.88 19.62
N SER A 347 2.78 6.91 18.76
CA SER A 347 1.85 6.27 17.82
C SER A 347 1.20 4.99 18.38
N LYS A 348 1.59 4.59 19.59
CA LYS A 348 1.09 3.42 20.29
C LYS A 348 0.80 3.77 21.76
N PRO A 349 -0.16 3.10 22.39
CA PRO A 349 -0.36 3.24 23.83
C PRO A 349 0.85 2.78 24.67
N ASP A 350 1.00 3.33 25.88
CA ASP A 350 2.16 3.11 26.77
C ASP A 350 2.46 1.65 27.14
N TYR A 351 1.45 0.78 27.12
CA TYR A 351 1.65 -0.66 27.36
C TYR A 351 2.39 -1.35 26.22
N PHE A 352 2.57 -0.69 25.07
CA PHE A 352 3.46 -1.17 24.03
C PHE A 352 4.94 -0.94 24.43
N ILE A 353 5.50 -1.84 25.23
CA ILE A 353 6.94 -1.85 25.56
C ILE A 353 7.85 -1.93 24.31
N LEU A 354 9.03 -1.32 24.36
CA LEU A 354 10.05 -1.38 23.28
C LEU A 354 9.67 -0.64 21.98
N THR A 355 8.65 0.23 22.01
CA THR A 355 8.51 1.30 21.00
C THR A 355 9.68 2.27 21.10
N THR A 356 10.01 2.95 20.00
CA THR A 356 11.11 3.92 20.00
C THR A 356 10.60 5.24 20.57
N ASP A 357 11.16 5.62 21.72
CA ASP A 357 10.88 6.89 22.37
C ASP A 357 11.77 7.98 21.76
N TRP A 358 11.16 8.92 21.02
CA TRP A 358 11.88 9.98 20.32
C TRP A 358 11.85 11.27 21.13
N LEU A 359 13.04 11.82 21.37
CA LEU A 359 13.27 13.02 22.16
C LEU A 359 13.73 14.15 21.25
N TRP A 360 13.26 15.36 21.54
CA TRP A 360 13.60 16.57 20.81
C TRP A 360 14.44 17.48 21.69
N TYR A 361 15.54 17.98 21.12
CA TYR A 361 16.48 18.85 21.80
C TYR A 361 16.65 20.16 21.03
N TRP A 362 16.97 21.22 21.74
CA TRP A 362 17.45 22.48 21.19
C TRP A 362 18.81 22.83 21.80
N LYS A 363 19.62 23.59 21.06
CA LYS A 363 20.98 23.94 21.46
C LYS A 363 21.03 25.32 22.11
N GLU A 364 21.56 25.39 23.32
CA GLU A 364 21.86 26.64 24.03
C GLU A 364 23.11 27.33 23.47
N ASP A 365 23.26 28.60 23.86
CA ASP A 365 24.35 29.46 23.39
C ASP A 365 25.72 28.96 23.92
N ASP A 366 25.74 28.23 25.04
CA ASP A 366 26.91 27.55 25.58
C ASP A 366 27.23 26.22 24.86
N GLY A 367 26.40 25.82 23.89
CA GLY A 367 26.50 24.58 23.15
C GLY A 367 25.85 23.36 23.80
N THR A 368 25.21 23.52 24.97
CA THR A 368 24.49 22.46 25.67
C THR A 368 23.18 22.14 24.95
N TRP A 369 22.85 20.84 24.83
CA TRP A 369 21.56 20.41 24.29
C TRP A 369 20.56 20.20 25.43
N VAL A 370 19.39 20.84 25.32
CA VAL A 370 18.31 20.79 26.31
C VAL A 370 17.09 20.15 25.70
N GLU A 371 16.46 19.22 26.43
CA GLU A 371 15.23 18.55 25.97
C GLU A 371 14.03 19.50 26.04
N PHE A 372 13.19 19.51 25.00
CA PHE A 372 11.94 20.27 25.02
C PHE A 372 10.99 19.76 26.12
N GLY A 373 10.49 20.67 26.95
CA GLY A 373 9.62 20.35 28.09
C GLY A 373 10.37 20.03 29.40
N GLN A 374 11.70 20.00 29.39
CA GLN A 374 12.49 19.83 30.61
C GLN A 374 12.46 21.13 31.45
N LYS A 375 11.84 21.08 32.64
CA LYS A 375 11.75 22.24 33.54
C LYS A 375 13.14 22.61 34.10
N LYS A 376 13.69 23.77 33.71
CA LYS A 376 14.80 24.42 34.42
C LYS A 376 14.24 25.37 35.49
N LYS A 377 14.95 25.52 36.61
CA LYS A 377 14.57 26.49 37.66
C LYS A 377 14.64 27.91 37.08
N GLY A 378 13.50 28.60 37.04
CA GLY A 378 13.40 30.00 36.61
C GLY A 378 12.93 30.22 35.16
N ASP A 379 12.65 29.14 34.40
CA ASP A 379 12.19 29.25 33.02
C ASP A 379 10.66 29.20 32.92
N GLY A 380 10.09 29.91 31.94
CA GLY A 380 8.65 29.92 31.69
C GLY A 380 8.16 28.56 31.16
N GLU A 381 6.89 28.21 31.42
CA GLU A 381 6.33 26.93 30.94
C GLU A 381 6.24 26.94 29.39
N SER A 382 6.86 25.94 28.76
CA SER A 382 6.81 25.73 27.31
C SER A 382 5.49 25.07 26.94
N SER A 383 4.83 25.55 25.88
CA SER A 383 3.60 24.94 25.37
C SER A 383 3.83 23.60 24.65
N VAL A 384 5.08 23.23 24.42
CA VAL A 384 5.49 21.97 23.76
C VAL A 384 6.51 21.19 24.58
N ASN A 385 6.52 19.87 24.35
CA ASN A 385 7.50 18.92 24.87
C ASN A 385 7.91 17.92 23.76
N SER A 386 8.87 17.03 24.05
CA SER A 386 9.31 15.99 23.11
C SER A 386 8.14 15.18 22.51
N GLU A 387 7.14 14.86 23.32
CA GLU A 387 6.00 14.02 22.93
C GLU A 387 5.05 14.76 21.95
N SER A 388 4.73 16.03 22.23
CA SER A 388 3.90 16.85 21.34
C SER A 388 4.61 17.16 20.02
N LEU A 389 5.92 17.45 20.06
CA LEU A 389 6.73 17.70 18.87
C LEU A 389 6.88 16.45 17.99
N GLU A 390 7.02 15.27 18.60
CA GLU A 390 7.04 14.01 17.84
C GLU A 390 5.69 13.74 17.15
N ARG A 391 4.55 14.07 17.77
CA ARG A 391 3.24 13.96 17.11
C ARG A 391 3.13 14.89 15.90
N ALA A 392 3.57 16.15 16.05
CA ALA A 392 3.57 17.13 14.97
C ALA A 392 4.51 16.75 13.82
N PHE A 393 5.67 16.16 14.15
CA PHE A 393 6.59 15.63 13.14
C PHE A 393 5.99 14.47 12.34
N LEU A 394 5.29 13.55 13.03
CA LEU A 394 4.65 12.39 12.38
C LEU A 394 3.40 12.76 11.57
N SER A 395 2.80 13.94 11.77
CA SER A 395 1.72 14.44 10.91
C SER A 395 2.20 15.05 9.60
N GLU A 396 3.50 14.95 9.30
CA GLU A 396 4.16 15.50 8.10
C GLU A 396 4.04 17.03 7.99
N THR A 397 3.91 17.72 9.12
CA THR A 397 3.95 19.18 9.18
C THR A 397 5.38 19.67 9.00
N GLU A 398 5.63 20.70 8.19
CA GLU A 398 6.99 21.25 7.99
C GLU A 398 7.45 22.13 9.16
N THR A 399 6.52 22.84 9.80
CA THR A 399 6.81 23.77 10.89
C THR A 399 5.77 23.69 12.01
N GLU A 400 6.20 23.94 13.25
CA GLU A 400 5.33 23.99 14.44
C GLU A 400 5.55 25.31 15.19
N CYS A 401 4.45 25.99 15.57
CA CYS A 401 4.52 27.21 16.37
C CYS A 401 4.34 26.88 17.85
N PHE A 402 5.16 27.48 18.73
CA PHE A 402 5.03 27.28 20.17
C PHE A 402 5.44 28.52 20.95
N SER A 403 5.01 28.59 22.21
CA SER A 403 5.41 29.63 23.15
C SER A 403 6.25 29.05 24.28
N ALA A 404 7.23 29.82 24.73
CA ALA A 404 7.99 29.52 25.94
C ALA A 404 8.20 30.83 26.72
N GLY A 405 7.56 30.92 27.89
CA GLY A 405 7.49 32.18 28.64
C GLY A 405 6.76 33.27 27.85
N CYS A 406 7.39 34.44 27.67
CA CYS A 406 6.84 35.57 26.93
C CYS A 406 7.26 35.61 25.45
N HIS A 407 7.91 34.56 24.95
CA HIS A 407 8.45 34.48 23.61
C HIS A 407 7.68 33.48 22.75
N GLU A 408 7.54 33.81 21.47
CA GLU A 408 6.98 32.93 20.44
C GLU A 408 8.09 32.42 19.52
N TYR A 409 7.96 31.17 19.13
CA TYR A 409 8.94 30.46 18.32
C TYR A 409 8.27 29.70 17.17
N ILE A 410 9.00 29.58 16.07
CA ILE A 410 8.68 28.69 14.96
C ILE A 410 9.77 27.61 14.92
N LEU A 411 9.36 26.36 14.95
CA LEU A 411 10.23 25.19 14.85
C LEU A 411 10.15 24.63 13.43
N ASN A 412 11.27 24.45 12.76
CA ASN A 412 11.34 23.90 11.40
C ASN A 412 11.94 22.49 11.44
N PHE A 413 11.12 21.49 11.12
CA PHE A 413 11.51 20.08 11.19
C PHE A 413 12.43 19.65 10.04
N LYS A 414 12.37 20.34 8.90
CA LYS A 414 13.15 20.02 7.69
C LYS A 414 14.58 20.55 7.78
N GLU A 415 14.70 21.82 8.15
CA GLU A 415 15.98 22.52 8.27
C GLU A 415 16.62 22.35 9.66
N MET A 416 15.90 21.72 10.60
CA MET A 416 16.38 21.40 11.95
C MET A 416 16.85 22.63 12.76
N PHE A 417 16.04 23.68 12.79
CA PHE A 417 16.23 24.82 13.70
C PHE A 417 14.91 25.30 14.34
N GLN A 418 15.03 26.05 15.43
CA GLN A 418 13.98 26.90 15.98
C GLN A 418 14.33 28.37 15.77
N GLN A 419 13.34 29.24 15.60
CA GLN A 419 13.53 30.67 15.41
C GLN A 419 12.60 31.45 16.33
N ASN A 420 13.15 32.43 17.05
CA ASN A 420 12.34 33.39 17.80
C ASN A 420 11.65 34.36 16.84
N VAL A 421 10.33 34.50 16.94
CA VAL A 421 9.52 35.32 16.02
C VAL A 421 9.85 36.81 16.15
N LYS A 422 10.11 37.28 17.38
CA LYS A 422 10.35 38.70 17.67
C LYS A 422 11.76 39.15 17.30
N PHE A 423 12.76 38.35 17.65
CA PHE A 423 14.17 38.72 17.51
C PHE A 423 14.87 38.09 16.30
N GLY A 424 14.24 37.12 15.64
CA GLY A 424 14.82 36.40 14.51
C GLY A 424 15.98 35.48 14.86
N THR A 425 16.34 35.35 16.14
CA THR A 425 17.44 34.48 16.59
C THR A 425 17.11 33.01 16.32
N GLN A 426 18.03 32.29 15.68
CA GLN A 426 17.90 30.87 15.37
C GLN A 426 18.77 30.01 16.28
N ARG A 427 18.27 28.82 16.65
CA ARG A 427 19.00 27.79 17.41
C ARG A 427 18.80 26.43 16.77
N ASP A 428 19.84 25.61 16.73
CA ASP A 428 19.75 24.25 16.19
C ASP A 428 18.79 23.40 17.04
N ILE A 429 18.03 22.53 16.37
CA ILE A 429 17.27 21.46 17.03
C ILE A 429 17.77 20.09 16.58
N ARG A 430 17.44 19.06 17.36
CA ARG A 430 17.88 17.70 17.07
C ARG A 430 16.91 16.68 17.62
N ARG A 431 16.51 15.74 16.76
CA ARG A 431 15.70 14.56 17.11
C ARG A 431 16.62 13.38 17.40
N ARG A 432 16.48 12.74 18.57
CA ARG A 432 17.25 11.54 18.99
C ARG A 432 16.39 10.54 19.75
N PRO A 433 16.60 9.23 19.56
CA PRO A 433 15.88 8.22 20.33
C PRO A 433 16.47 8.11 21.75
N ARG A 434 15.64 7.72 22.72
CA ARG A 434 16.13 7.28 24.04
C ARG A 434 16.86 5.95 23.88
N PHE A 435 18.08 5.88 24.39
CA PHE A 435 18.87 4.64 24.37
C PHE A 435 18.20 3.55 25.22
N VAL A 436 18.18 2.32 24.69
CA VAL A 436 17.74 1.11 25.39
C VAL A 436 18.79 0.04 25.18
N SER A 437 19.40 -0.50 26.23
CA SER A 437 20.43 -1.54 26.08
C SER A 437 19.84 -2.91 25.75
N ALA A 438 20.65 -3.82 25.22
CA ALA A 438 20.24 -5.21 25.00
C ALA A 438 19.78 -5.89 26.31
N GLN A 439 20.39 -5.53 27.44
CA GLN A 439 19.99 -6.01 28.76
C GLN A 439 18.61 -5.46 29.17
N GLU A 440 18.36 -4.16 28.98
CA GLU A 440 17.06 -3.55 29.30
C GLU A 440 15.93 -4.10 28.43
N VAL A 441 16.22 -4.46 27.17
CA VAL A 441 15.26 -5.21 26.33
C VAL A 441 14.89 -6.53 27.00
N GLN A 442 15.88 -7.31 27.45
CA GLN A 442 15.62 -8.59 28.11
C GLN A 442 14.84 -8.42 29.43
N ASP A 443 15.18 -7.42 30.24
CA ASP A 443 14.52 -7.17 31.52
C ASP A 443 13.04 -6.81 31.32
N LYS A 444 12.75 -5.93 30.33
CA LYS A 444 11.38 -5.58 29.92
C LYS A 444 10.60 -6.78 29.41
N LEU A 445 11.24 -7.69 28.67
CA LEU A 445 10.59 -8.91 28.16
C LEU A 445 10.33 -9.95 29.26
N ARG A 446 11.16 -10.00 30.31
CA ARG A 446 10.98 -10.91 31.46
C ARG A 446 10.00 -10.37 32.51
N GLY A 447 9.47 -9.16 32.32
CA GLY A 447 8.59 -8.51 33.30
C GLY A 447 9.32 -8.05 34.57
N VAL A 448 10.64 -7.90 34.53
CA VAL A 448 11.43 -7.39 35.65
C VAL A 448 11.39 -5.87 35.60
N SER A 449 10.43 -5.25 36.28
CA SER A 449 10.40 -3.80 36.44
C SER A 449 11.53 -3.34 37.37
N LYS A 450 12.32 -2.35 36.96
CA LYS A 450 13.19 -1.60 37.90
C LYS A 450 12.32 -0.98 39.01
N PRO A 451 12.73 -0.99 40.28
CA PRO A 451 12.10 -0.16 41.30
C PRO A 451 12.39 1.31 40.95
N GLY A 452 11.34 2.10 40.65
CA GLY A 452 11.46 3.56 40.55
C GLY A 452 10.87 4.24 39.32
N ALA A 453 10.34 3.52 38.32
CA ALA A 453 9.53 4.15 37.28
C ALA A 453 8.09 4.25 37.79
N ALA A 454 7.66 5.45 38.15
CA ALA A 454 6.30 5.76 38.54
C ALA A 454 5.32 5.16 37.52
N SER A 455 4.45 4.27 38.00
CA SER A 455 3.27 3.83 37.28
C SER A 455 2.43 5.05 36.95
N SER A 456 2.44 5.50 35.70
CA SER A 456 1.50 6.53 35.27
C SER A 456 0.09 5.90 35.19
N PRO A 457 -0.92 6.58 35.74
CA PRO A 457 -2.23 5.99 35.98
C PRO A 457 -3.11 6.13 34.75
N LEU A 458 -3.45 5.01 34.08
CA LEU A 458 -4.65 4.86 33.22
C LEU A 458 -4.77 3.38 32.82
N ALA A 459 -4.93 2.49 33.80
CA ALA A 459 -5.43 1.15 33.53
C ALA A 459 -6.91 1.28 33.17
N HIS A 460 -7.24 1.37 31.87
CA HIS A 460 -8.64 1.25 31.46
C HIS A 460 -9.19 -0.09 31.99
N PRO A 461 -10.29 -0.07 32.75
CA PRO A 461 -10.83 -1.30 33.32
C PRO A 461 -11.26 -2.24 32.18
N VAL A 462 -10.77 -3.48 32.24
CA VAL A 462 -11.30 -4.56 31.40
C VAL A 462 -12.75 -4.84 31.76
N PRO A 463 -13.57 -5.38 30.84
CA PRO A 463 -14.97 -5.65 31.09
C PRO A 463 -15.19 -6.52 32.33
N THR A 464 -16.25 -6.25 33.10
CA THR A 464 -16.52 -6.93 34.37
C THR A 464 -16.83 -8.41 34.21
N ASN A 465 -17.35 -8.82 33.05
CA ASN A 465 -17.62 -10.20 32.66
C ASN A 465 -16.35 -10.98 32.30
N TRP A 466 -15.19 -10.33 32.15
CA TRP A 466 -13.95 -11.05 31.85
C TRP A 466 -13.45 -11.85 33.06
N ASP A 467 -12.93 -13.04 32.77
CA ASP A 467 -12.22 -13.86 33.72
C ASP A 467 -10.85 -13.22 33.98
N LYS A 468 -10.71 -12.62 35.16
CA LYS A 468 -9.50 -11.92 35.61
C LYS A 468 -8.30 -12.86 35.75
N THR A 469 -8.53 -14.16 35.93
CA THR A 469 -7.46 -15.17 35.99
C THR A 469 -6.97 -15.59 34.59
N ALA A 470 -7.71 -15.22 33.55
CA ALA A 470 -7.42 -15.50 32.15
C ALA A 470 -6.99 -14.24 31.38
N LEU A 471 -6.40 -13.25 32.06
CA LEU A 471 -5.84 -12.05 31.43
C LEU A 471 -4.35 -12.27 31.14
N PRO A 472 -3.96 -12.50 29.88
CA PRO A 472 -2.55 -12.55 29.56
C PRO A 472 -1.94 -11.15 29.69
N HIS A 473 -0.69 -11.08 30.14
CA HIS A 473 0.07 -9.82 30.14
C HIS A 473 0.25 -9.28 28.71
N PHE A 474 0.30 -10.18 27.71
CA PHE A 474 0.38 -9.85 26.29
C PHE A 474 -0.33 -10.92 25.44
N GLY A 475 -0.98 -10.51 24.34
CA GLY A 475 -1.71 -11.41 23.44
C GLY A 475 -3.18 -11.58 23.84
N TYR A 476 -3.74 -12.78 23.62
CA TYR A 476 -5.13 -13.09 23.92
C TYR A 476 -5.27 -14.47 24.59
N LYS A 477 -6.39 -14.67 25.27
CA LYS A 477 -6.83 -15.98 25.74
C LYS A 477 -8.28 -16.21 25.33
N ARG A 478 -8.61 -17.43 24.92
CA ARG A 478 -9.99 -17.86 24.66
C ARG A 478 -10.55 -18.51 25.92
N VAL A 479 -11.70 -18.03 26.37
CA VAL A 479 -12.39 -18.49 27.57
C VAL A 479 -13.71 -19.13 27.12
N PRO A 480 -13.86 -20.46 27.22
CA PRO A 480 -15.13 -21.13 26.92
C PRO A 480 -16.23 -20.62 27.85
N LEU A 481 -17.38 -20.28 27.27
CA LEU A 481 -18.55 -19.88 28.02
C LEU A 481 -19.38 -21.11 28.41
N ALA A 482 -19.83 -21.15 29.65
CA ALA A 482 -20.78 -22.18 30.09
C ALA A 482 -22.13 -21.95 29.40
N SER A 483 -22.76 -23.00 28.89
CA SER A 483 -24.06 -22.89 28.18
C SER A 483 -25.20 -22.36 29.06
N SER A 484 -25.05 -22.43 30.38
CA SER A 484 -25.97 -21.87 31.37
C SER A 484 -25.75 -20.39 31.67
N SER A 485 -24.66 -19.77 31.19
CA SER A 485 -24.38 -18.36 31.47
C SER A 485 -25.29 -17.44 30.65
N VAL A 486 -25.65 -16.29 31.22
CA VAL A 486 -26.46 -15.25 30.55
C VAL A 486 -25.76 -14.80 29.26
N GLU A 487 -24.45 -14.62 29.33
CA GLU A 487 -23.61 -14.22 28.19
C GLU A 487 -23.64 -15.24 27.05
N TYR A 488 -23.58 -16.55 27.35
CA TYR A 488 -23.72 -17.59 26.33
C TYR A 488 -25.10 -17.53 25.67
N GLN A 489 -26.15 -17.39 26.47
CA GLN A 489 -27.53 -17.36 25.99
C GLN A 489 -27.81 -16.13 25.11
N GLU A 490 -27.21 -14.97 25.43
CA GLU A 490 -27.29 -13.78 24.57
C GLU A 490 -26.63 -14.01 23.20
N VAL A 491 -25.38 -14.49 23.18
CA VAL A 491 -24.65 -14.75 21.93
C VAL A 491 -25.36 -15.85 21.11
N GLN A 492 -25.85 -16.89 21.77
CA GLN A 492 -26.70 -17.91 21.16
C GLN A 492 -27.97 -17.30 20.56
N GLY A 493 -28.64 -16.40 21.29
CA GLY A 493 -29.82 -15.69 20.84
C GLY A 493 -29.56 -14.91 19.56
N TRP A 494 -28.46 -14.16 19.48
CA TRP A 494 -28.08 -13.44 18.26
C TRP A 494 -27.87 -14.39 17.07
N PHE A 495 -27.14 -15.48 17.28
CA PHE A 495 -26.85 -16.47 16.23
C PHE A 495 -28.12 -17.18 15.73
N LYS A 496 -28.96 -17.64 16.66
CA LYS A 496 -30.18 -18.42 16.38
C LYS A 496 -31.29 -17.62 15.70
N ARG A 497 -31.24 -16.28 15.68
CA ARG A 497 -32.18 -15.45 14.91
C ARG A 497 -32.25 -15.81 13.43
N THR A 498 -31.14 -16.27 12.85
CA THR A 498 -31.08 -16.64 11.42
C THR A 498 -30.50 -18.03 11.16
N MET A 499 -30.05 -18.73 12.20
CA MET A 499 -29.42 -20.06 12.12
C MET A 499 -30.14 -21.06 13.02
N GLN A 500 -31.47 -21.16 12.93
CA GLN A 500 -32.29 -21.96 13.87
C GLN A 500 -31.90 -23.44 13.87
N SER A 501 -31.60 -24.00 12.69
CA SER A 501 -31.31 -25.43 12.49
C SER A 501 -29.88 -25.85 12.84
N SER A 502 -28.93 -24.92 12.95
CA SER A 502 -27.53 -25.23 13.24
C SER A 502 -27.29 -25.55 14.71
N VAL A 503 -26.43 -26.50 15.03
CA VAL A 503 -26.11 -26.86 16.42
C VAL A 503 -24.86 -26.09 16.86
N ILE A 504 -24.96 -25.31 17.94
CA ILE A 504 -23.78 -24.65 18.53
C ILE A 504 -23.04 -25.68 19.38
N ASN A 505 -21.77 -25.91 19.07
CA ASN A 505 -20.88 -26.82 19.77
C ASN A 505 -20.20 -26.11 20.96
N SER A 506 -19.75 -24.87 20.76
CA SER A 506 -19.17 -24.03 21.80
C SER A 506 -19.19 -22.55 21.43
N ILE A 507 -19.16 -21.70 22.46
CA ILE A 507 -18.92 -20.26 22.34
C ILE A 507 -17.73 -19.92 23.23
N GLU A 508 -16.72 -19.30 22.66
CA GLU A 508 -15.53 -18.86 23.38
C GLU A 508 -15.47 -17.33 23.38
N ARG A 509 -15.32 -16.70 24.54
CA ARG A 509 -14.98 -15.27 24.64
C ARG A 509 -13.50 -15.07 24.42
N VAL A 510 -13.14 -14.10 23.59
CA VAL A 510 -11.76 -13.66 23.39
C VAL A 510 -11.44 -12.59 24.43
N GLN A 511 -10.38 -12.79 25.20
CA GLN A 511 -9.86 -11.82 26.15
C GLN A 511 -8.48 -11.36 25.69
N ASN A 512 -8.48 -10.24 24.98
CA ASN A 512 -7.27 -9.55 24.52
C ASN A 512 -7.24 -8.14 25.13
N PRO A 513 -6.53 -7.93 26.26
CA PRO A 513 -6.48 -6.63 26.92
C PRO A 513 -5.95 -5.51 26.02
N SER A 514 -4.94 -5.81 25.20
CA SER A 514 -4.32 -4.84 24.29
C SER A 514 -5.29 -4.34 23.22
N LEU A 515 -6.02 -5.25 22.56
CA LEU A 515 -7.02 -4.87 21.56
C LEU A 515 -8.22 -4.16 22.20
N TRP A 516 -8.62 -4.57 23.40
CA TRP A 516 -9.69 -3.92 24.14
C TRP A 516 -9.35 -2.47 24.48
N GLN A 517 -8.12 -2.21 24.95
CA GLN A 517 -7.67 -0.85 25.25
C GLN A 517 -7.66 0.04 24.01
N VAL A 518 -7.18 -0.46 22.87
CA VAL A 518 -7.25 0.30 21.60
C VAL A 518 -8.69 0.56 21.17
N PHE A 519 -9.57 -0.43 21.29
CA PHE A 519 -11.00 -0.30 20.97
C PHE A 519 -11.68 0.77 21.83
N GLN A 520 -11.43 0.77 23.14
CA GLN A 520 -11.96 1.76 24.08
C GLN A 520 -11.39 3.16 23.83
N TRP A 521 -10.11 3.26 23.45
CA TRP A 521 -9.51 4.53 23.04
C TRP A 521 -10.19 5.06 21.77
N GLN A 522 -10.34 4.24 20.73
CA GLN A 522 -11.03 4.62 19.49
C GLN A 522 -12.47 5.06 19.75
N LYS A 523 -13.18 4.37 20.65
CA LYS A 523 -14.52 4.76 21.10
C LYS A 523 -14.54 6.14 21.76
N SER A 524 -13.54 6.44 22.58
CA SER A 524 -13.41 7.75 23.23
C SER A 524 -13.17 8.85 22.20
N GLN A 525 -12.32 8.60 21.19
CA GLN A 525 -12.06 9.53 20.09
C GLN A 525 -13.31 9.82 19.24
N LEU A 526 -14.08 8.78 18.90
CA LEU A 526 -15.35 8.96 18.18
C LEU A 526 -16.39 9.70 19.01
N LYS A 527 -16.43 9.47 20.33
CA LYS A 527 -17.30 10.20 21.26
C LYS A 527 -16.95 11.69 21.29
N GLU A 528 -15.67 12.03 21.40
CA GLU A 528 -15.19 13.42 21.37
C GLU A 528 -15.50 14.09 20.03
N LYS A 529 -15.23 13.42 18.91
CA LYS A 529 -15.58 13.88 17.55
C LYS A 529 -17.07 14.21 17.42
N ASN A 530 -17.93 13.42 18.06
CA ASN A 530 -19.38 13.58 18.01
C ASN A 530 -19.91 14.55 19.09
N GLY A 531 -19.07 15.42 19.65
CA GLY A 531 -19.47 16.42 20.65
C GLY A 531 -19.89 15.81 21.98
N GLY A 532 -19.34 14.64 22.33
CA GLY A 532 -19.66 13.89 23.54
C GLY A 532 -20.83 12.91 23.40
N ALA A 533 -21.50 12.87 22.23
CA ALA A 533 -22.61 11.94 21.98
C ALA A 533 -22.13 10.48 21.99
N ALA A 534 -23.02 9.58 22.43
CA ALA A 534 -22.71 8.14 22.46
C ALA A 534 -22.40 7.62 21.04
N VAL A 535 -21.36 6.81 20.93
CA VAL A 535 -20.97 6.17 19.66
C VAL A 535 -21.93 5.01 19.40
N SER A 536 -22.39 4.88 18.16
CA SER A 536 -23.21 3.74 17.75
C SER A 536 -22.34 2.48 17.65
N GLU A 537 -22.74 1.43 18.37
CA GLU A 537 -22.00 0.17 18.51
C GLU A 537 -22.90 -1.02 18.16
N ARG A 538 -22.33 -2.06 17.54
CA ARG A 538 -23.07 -3.27 17.17
C ARG A 538 -22.24 -4.54 17.37
N HIS A 539 -22.92 -5.61 17.79
CA HIS A 539 -22.40 -6.97 17.70
C HIS A 539 -22.77 -7.54 16.34
N LEU A 540 -21.77 -7.85 15.51
CA LEU A 540 -21.95 -8.28 14.13
C LEU A 540 -21.16 -9.54 13.82
N PHE A 541 -21.64 -10.35 12.88
CA PHE A 541 -21.04 -11.63 12.52
C PHE A 541 -19.98 -11.49 11.43
N HIS A 542 -18.92 -12.28 11.53
CA HIS A 542 -17.90 -12.40 10.47
C HIS A 542 -17.54 -13.87 10.25
N GLY A 543 -17.90 -14.42 9.09
CA GLY A 543 -17.53 -15.77 8.68
C GLY A 543 -16.10 -15.83 8.18
N THR A 544 -15.33 -16.80 8.66
CA THR A 544 -13.91 -16.94 8.28
C THR A 544 -13.48 -18.41 8.24
N GLU A 545 -12.20 -18.63 7.95
CA GLU A 545 -11.56 -19.95 7.98
C GLU A 545 -10.89 -20.19 9.33
N ASP A 546 -10.88 -21.44 9.79
CA ASP A 546 -10.25 -21.87 11.05
C ASP A 546 -8.78 -21.42 11.17
N THR A 547 -8.05 -21.37 10.05
CA THR A 547 -6.65 -20.92 9.99
C THR A 547 -6.45 -19.44 10.31
N LEU A 548 -7.51 -18.64 10.31
CA LEU A 548 -7.49 -17.20 10.58
C LEU A 548 -7.94 -16.83 12.00
N LEU A 549 -8.40 -17.79 12.81
CA LEU A 549 -8.85 -17.52 14.17
C LEU A 549 -7.75 -16.89 15.03
N ASP A 550 -6.59 -17.53 15.12
CA ASP A 550 -5.50 -17.04 15.99
C ASP A 550 -4.93 -15.69 15.51
N PRO A 551 -4.65 -15.48 14.20
CA PRO A 551 -4.26 -14.16 13.69
C PRO A 551 -5.28 -13.05 14.00
N ILE A 552 -6.58 -13.31 13.85
CA ILE A 552 -7.63 -12.31 14.13
C ILE A 552 -7.70 -12.00 15.63
N CYS A 553 -7.64 -13.00 16.50
CA CYS A 553 -7.67 -12.78 17.95
C CYS A 553 -6.44 -12.02 18.45
N GLU A 554 -5.28 -12.24 17.83
CA GLU A 554 -4.03 -11.61 18.23
C GLU A 554 -3.88 -10.19 17.67
N GLN A 555 -4.22 -10.00 16.39
CA GLN A 555 -3.87 -8.80 15.64
C GLN A 555 -5.06 -7.97 15.14
N ASN A 556 -6.28 -8.42 15.47
CA ASN A 556 -7.55 -7.86 15.03
C ASN A 556 -7.85 -8.14 13.53
N PHE A 557 -9.04 -7.77 13.09
CA PHE A 557 -9.45 -7.87 11.68
C PHE A 557 -8.68 -6.85 10.84
N ASP A 558 -8.00 -7.30 9.79
CA ASP A 558 -7.36 -6.44 8.81
C ASP A 558 -7.83 -6.85 7.42
N TRP A 559 -8.63 -6.00 6.76
CA TRP A 559 -9.18 -6.28 5.44
C TRP A 559 -8.10 -6.43 4.36
N ARG A 560 -6.89 -5.89 4.61
CA ARG A 560 -5.72 -6.14 3.75
C ARG A 560 -5.19 -7.56 3.92
N MET A 561 -5.72 -8.35 4.84
CA MET A 561 -5.27 -9.71 5.15
C MET A 561 -6.43 -10.73 5.16
N CYS A 562 -7.66 -10.32 5.52
CA CYS A 562 -8.82 -11.19 5.78
C CYS A 562 -9.69 -11.54 4.55
N GLY A 563 -9.16 -11.43 3.33
CA GLY A 563 -9.86 -11.87 2.11
C GLY A 563 -10.85 -10.84 1.56
N VAL A 564 -10.77 -10.60 0.26
CA VAL A 564 -11.47 -9.55 -0.49
C VAL A 564 -12.85 -10.03 -0.97
N HIS A 565 -13.57 -10.78 -0.13
CA HIS A 565 -14.77 -11.54 -0.54
C HIS A 565 -16.07 -10.71 -0.62
N GLY A 566 -15.98 -9.42 -0.31
CA GLY A 566 -16.95 -8.41 -0.67
C GLY A 566 -16.20 -7.09 -0.80
N THR A 567 -16.30 -6.43 -1.95
CA THR A 567 -15.87 -5.03 -2.08
C THR A 567 -17.03 -4.16 -2.51
N ALA A 568 -18.26 -4.68 -2.59
CA ALA A 568 -19.41 -3.95 -3.13
C ALA A 568 -19.68 -2.60 -2.45
N TYR A 569 -19.28 -2.46 -1.18
CA TYR A 569 -19.57 -1.32 -0.31
C TYR A 569 -18.30 -0.67 0.27
N GLY A 570 -17.11 -1.09 -0.18
CA GLY A 570 -15.83 -0.54 0.24
C GLY A 570 -14.72 -1.57 0.34
N LYS A 571 -13.47 -1.11 0.36
CA LYS A 571 -12.28 -1.91 0.65
C LYS A 571 -12.01 -1.85 2.16
N GLY A 572 -12.84 -2.56 2.92
CA GLY A 572 -12.81 -2.59 4.38
C GLY A 572 -13.15 -3.96 4.93
N SER A 573 -13.21 -4.10 6.25
CA SER A 573 -13.62 -5.31 6.95
C SER A 573 -15.15 -5.40 6.97
N TYR A 574 -15.69 -6.52 6.49
CA TYR A 574 -17.13 -6.74 6.34
C TYR A 574 -17.70 -7.47 7.55
N PHE A 575 -18.83 -6.97 8.04
CA PHE A 575 -19.58 -7.56 9.13
C PHE A 575 -21.07 -7.61 8.79
N ALA A 576 -21.72 -8.73 9.07
CA ALA A 576 -23.14 -8.91 8.79
C ALA A 576 -23.97 -8.82 10.07
N ARG A 577 -25.15 -8.21 9.97
CA ARG A 577 -26.18 -8.27 11.01
C ARG A 577 -26.62 -9.72 11.28
N ASP A 578 -26.74 -10.49 10.21
CA ASP A 578 -27.34 -11.83 10.22
C ASP A 578 -26.26 -12.93 10.10
N ALA A 579 -26.25 -13.87 11.04
CA ALA A 579 -25.29 -14.98 11.06
C ALA A 579 -25.37 -15.86 9.80
N SER A 580 -26.57 -16.02 9.22
CA SER A 580 -26.79 -16.80 8.00
C SER A 580 -26.08 -16.22 6.78
N TYR A 581 -25.88 -14.89 6.74
CA TYR A 581 -25.07 -14.26 5.70
C TYR A 581 -23.60 -14.63 5.87
N SER A 582 -23.07 -14.47 7.09
CA SER A 582 -21.68 -14.80 7.42
C SER A 582 -21.36 -16.29 7.25
N ASN A 583 -22.31 -17.19 7.48
CA ASN A 583 -22.15 -18.63 7.25
C ASN A 583 -21.75 -18.96 5.79
N LYS A 584 -22.19 -18.19 4.80
CA LYS A 584 -21.82 -18.38 3.38
C LYS A 584 -20.33 -18.21 3.12
N TYR A 585 -19.65 -17.49 4.01
CA TYR A 585 -18.22 -17.19 3.94
C TYR A 585 -17.39 -17.99 4.95
N ALA A 586 -18.05 -18.72 5.85
CA ALA A 586 -17.38 -19.62 6.78
C ALA A 586 -17.05 -20.94 6.08
N ARG A 587 -15.79 -21.39 6.18
CA ARG A 587 -15.38 -22.67 5.59
C ARG A 587 -15.46 -23.79 6.62
N ALA A 588 -16.30 -24.79 6.35
CA ALA A 588 -16.40 -26.00 7.16
C ALA A 588 -15.10 -26.83 7.06
N ARG A 589 -14.52 -27.15 8.22
CA ARG A 589 -13.38 -28.07 8.34
C ARG A 589 -13.91 -29.48 8.62
N ARG A 590 -13.39 -30.49 7.91
CA ARG A 590 -13.66 -31.89 8.27
C ARG A 590 -12.84 -32.25 9.50
N GLY A 591 -13.52 -32.51 10.62
CA GLY A 591 -12.92 -33.02 11.85
C GLY A 591 -13.32 -34.48 12.11
N PRO A 592 -12.71 -35.12 13.12
CA PRO A 592 -13.03 -36.49 13.53
C PRO A 592 -14.49 -36.70 13.94
N ARG A 593 -15.19 -35.62 14.31
CA ARG A 593 -16.59 -35.60 14.77
C ARG A 593 -17.57 -35.05 13.72
N GLY A 594 -17.14 -34.88 12.46
CA GLY A 594 -17.96 -34.32 11.39
C GLY A 594 -17.48 -32.95 10.89
N PRO A 595 -18.22 -32.32 9.95
CA PRO A 595 -17.93 -30.96 9.49
C PRO A 595 -18.17 -29.96 10.62
N ARG A 596 -17.17 -29.11 10.90
CA ARG A 596 -17.20 -28.07 11.93
C ARG A 596 -16.97 -26.71 11.28
N THR A 597 -17.80 -25.74 11.61
CA THR A 597 -17.72 -24.39 11.07
C THR A 597 -17.53 -23.38 12.20
N VAL A 598 -16.77 -22.32 11.94
CA VAL A 598 -16.49 -21.27 12.92
C VAL A 598 -16.82 -19.90 12.35
N MET A 599 -17.29 -18.99 13.20
CA MET A 599 -17.43 -17.58 12.86
C MET A 599 -17.18 -16.70 14.09
N PHE A 600 -16.84 -15.44 13.85
CA PHE A 600 -16.72 -14.45 14.91
C PHE A 600 -18.03 -13.70 15.13
N VAL A 601 -18.26 -13.29 16.38
CA VAL A 601 -19.06 -12.11 16.72
C VAL A 601 -18.09 -11.01 17.13
N ALA A 602 -18.08 -9.92 16.38
CA ALA A 602 -17.23 -8.76 16.63
C ALA A 602 -18.06 -7.62 17.23
N HIS A 603 -17.47 -6.93 18.21
CA HIS A 603 -17.96 -5.64 18.70
C HIS A 603 -17.44 -4.54 17.78
N VAL A 604 -18.33 -3.79 17.16
CA VAL A 604 -17.99 -2.85 16.09
C VAL A 604 -18.51 -1.46 16.43
N LEU A 605 -17.61 -0.47 16.44
CA LEU A 605 -17.94 0.96 16.50
C LEU A 605 -18.39 1.41 15.10
N VAL A 606 -19.67 1.21 14.79
CA VAL A 606 -20.23 1.56 13.47
C VAL A 606 -20.39 3.08 13.28
N GLY A 607 -20.55 3.83 14.38
CA GLY A 607 -20.61 5.29 14.36
C GLY A 607 -21.70 5.83 13.43
N GLU A 608 -21.45 6.98 12.82
CA GLU A 608 -22.27 7.50 11.73
C GLU A 608 -21.91 6.79 10.42
N PHE A 609 -22.92 6.31 9.69
CA PHE A 609 -22.70 5.52 8.48
C PHE A 609 -23.49 6.03 7.29
N THR A 610 -23.02 5.68 6.09
CA THR A 610 -23.68 6.00 4.82
C THR A 610 -23.58 4.83 3.83
N THR A 611 -24.29 4.91 2.70
CA THR A 611 -24.24 3.88 1.67
C THR A 611 -22.82 3.72 1.12
N GLY A 612 -22.33 2.49 1.09
CA GLY A 612 -21.00 2.15 0.61
C GLY A 612 -20.88 2.09 -0.91
N SER A 613 -19.64 2.13 -1.40
CA SER A 613 -19.28 1.97 -2.80
C SER A 613 -17.97 1.21 -2.93
N SER A 614 -17.82 0.42 -3.99
CA SER A 614 -16.65 -0.44 -4.18
C SER A 614 -15.35 0.29 -4.46
N SER A 615 -15.44 1.56 -4.85
CA SER A 615 -14.28 2.43 -5.02
C SER A 615 -13.70 2.93 -3.69
N TYR A 616 -14.47 2.92 -2.61
CA TYR A 616 -14.07 3.51 -1.33
C TYR A 616 -12.96 2.70 -0.67
N ALA A 617 -11.85 3.38 -0.37
CA ALA A 617 -10.76 2.85 0.46
C ALA A 617 -10.76 3.41 1.88
N ARG A 618 -11.65 4.37 2.15
CA ARG A 618 -11.96 4.97 3.45
C ARG A 618 -13.41 5.46 3.40
N PRO A 619 -14.07 5.77 4.53
CA PRO A 619 -15.41 6.34 4.51
C PRO A 619 -15.46 7.65 3.71
N PRO A 620 -16.58 7.95 3.03
CA PRO A 620 -16.74 9.20 2.30
C PRO A 620 -16.93 10.40 3.25
N SER A 621 -16.79 11.62 2.72
CA SER A 621 -17.02 12.86 3.47
C SER A 621 -18.50 13.09 3.76
N GLN A 622 -18.79 13.66 4.91
CA GLN A 622 -20.14 14.12 5.26
C GLN A 622 -20.48 15.41 4.50
N SER A 623 -21.73 15.53 4.06
CA SER A 623 -22.24 16.71 3.34
C SER A 623 -22.23 17.99 4.18
N THR A 624 -22.23 17.85 5.50
CA THR A 624 -22.21 18.96 6.48
C THR A 624 -20.82 19.55 6.72
N GLY A 625 -19.77 19.00 6.09
CA GLY A 625 -18.38 19.47 6.28
C GLY A 625 -17.73 19.06 7.60
N ARG A 626 -18.38 18.20 8.40
CA ARG A 626 -17.91 17.75 9.73
C ARG A 626 -16.87 16.62 9.71
N GLY A 627 -16.29 16.32 8.55
CA GLY A 627 -15.30 15.25 8.36
C GLY A 627 -15.85 14.04 7.61
N LEU A 628 -15.28 12.86 7.86
CA LEU A 628 -15.68 11.60 7.22
C LEU A 628 -16.75 10.88 8.06
N TYR A 629 -17.59 10.07 7.40
CA TYR A 629 -18.38 9.03 8.08
C TYR A 629 -17.46 8.03 8.80
N ASP A 630 -18.03 7.21 9.69
CA ASP A 630 -17.27 6.23 10.47
C ASP A 630 -17.34 4.82 9.85
N SER A 631 -18.41 4.49 9.15
CA SER A 631 -18.53 3.23 8.39
C SER A 631 -19.44 3.34 7.15
N CYS A 632 -19.43 2.30 6.32
CA CYS A 632 -20.31 2.19 5.15
C CYS A 632 -21.29 1.02 5.31
N VAL A 633 -22.47 1.14 4.71
CA VAL A 633 -23.52 0.11 4.75
C VAL A 633 -24.08 -0.22 3.37
N ASP A 634 -24.79 -1.33 3.26
CA ASP A 634 -25.55 -1.70 2.06
C ASP A 634 -26.84 -0.89 1.89
N ASN A 635 -27.52 -0.59 3.00
CA ASN A 635 -28.75 0.19 3.04
C ASN A 635 -28.79 1.04 4.31
N ILE A 636 -29.01 2.36 4.19
CA ILE A 636 -29.03 3.28 5.34
C ILE A 636 -30.24 3.04 6.26
N MET A 637 -31.39 2.63 5.70
CA MET A 637 -32.64 2.47 6.44
C MET A 637 -32.71 1.15 7.21
N ASP A 638 -32.22 0.06 6.61
CA ASP A 638 -32.10 -1.24 7.27
C ASP A 638 -30.76 -1.91 6.90
N PRO A 639 -29.66 -1.52 7.56
CA PRO A 639 -28.33 -2.03 7.22
C PRO A 639 -28.19 -3.50 7.62
N SER A 640 -27.90 -4.34 6.62
CA SER A 640 -27.62 -5.76 6.81
C SER A 640 -26.11 -6.06 6.80
N ILE A 641 -25.33 -5.17 6.18
CA ILE A 641 -23.87 -5.24 6.05
C ILE A 641 -23.25 -3.92 6.51
N PHE A 642 -22.20 -4.02 7.32
CA PHE A 642 -21.35 -2.91 7.71
C PHE A 642 -19.92 -3.15 7.21
N VAL A 643 -19.32 -2.10 6.66
CA VAL A 643 -17.93 -2.07 6.19
C VAL A 643 -17.16 -1.04 6.99
N VAL A 644 -16.14 -1.53 7.68
CA VAL A 644 -15.30 -0.73 8.59
C VAL A 644 -13.88 -0.69 8.04
N PHE A 645 -13.30 0.51 7.97
CA PHE A 645 -12.02 0.73 7.32
C PHE A 645 -10.86 0.75 8.32
N GLU A 646 -11.12 1.18 9.56
CA GLU A 646 -10.13 1.21 10.63
C GLU A 646 -10.27 0.01 11.57
N LYS A 647 -9.19 -0.77 11.68
CA LYS A 647 -9.18 -1.97 12.53
C LYS A 647 -9.39 -1.68 14.01
N HIS A 648 -9.10 -0.46 14.47
CA HIS A 648 -9.29 -0.05 15.86
C HIS A 648 -10.77 0.14 16.23
N GLN A 649 -11.68 0.23 15.25
CA GLN A 649 -13.13 0.25 15.47
C GLN A 649 -13.73 -1.13 15.77
N ILE A 650 -12.91 -2.18 15.81
CA ILE A 650 -13.37 -3.56 15.87
C ILE A 650 -12.72 -4.26 17.06
N TYR A 651 -13.49 -5.09 17.77
CA TYR A 651 -12.99 -6.03 18.76
C TYR A 651 -13.54 -7.44 18.46
N PRO A 652 -12.69 -8.46 18.20
CA PRO A 652 -13.16 -9.83 18.06
C PRO A 652 -13.59 -10.35 19.43
N GLU A 653 -14.89 -10.34 19.75
CA GLU A 653 -15.35 -10.58 21.13
C GLU A 653 -15.66 -12.06 21.39
N TYR A 654 -16.32 -12.74 20.45
CA TYR A 654 -16.68 -14.16 20.60
C TYR A 654 -16.36 -14.97 19.35
N ILE A 655 -16.04 -16.25 19.55
CA ILE A 655 -15.96 -17.27 18.50
C ILE A 655 -17.09 -18.26 18.73
N ILE A 656 -17.90 -18.48 17.69
CA ILE A 656 -18.96 -19.49 17.69
C ILE A 656 -18.49 -20.65 16.83
N ASP A 657 -18.45 -21.83 17.43
CA ASP A 657 -18.23 -23.11 16.77
C ASP A 657 -19.57 -23.85 16.66
N TYR A 658 -19.94 -24.26 15.45
CA TYR A 658 -21.23 -24.84 15.14
C TYR A 658 -21.15 -25.87 13.99
N SER A 659 -22.22 -26.66 13.85
CA SER A 659 -22.40 -27.66 12.79
C SER A 659 -23.79 -27.61 12.16
#